data_AF-A0A849B4L5-F1
#
_entry.id   AF-A0A849B4L5-F1
#
_cell.length_a   1.000
_cell.length_b   1.000
_cell.length_c   1.000
_cell.angle_alpha   90.00
_cell.angle_beta   90.00
_cell.angle_gamma   90.00
#
_symmetry.space_group_name_H-M   'P 1'
#
loop_
_entity.id
_entity.type
_entity.pdbx_description
1 polymer ?
#
loop_
_entity_poly.entity_id
_entity_poly.type
_entity_poly.pdbx_seq_one_letter_code
_entity_poly.pdbx_strand_id
1 'polypeptide(L)'
;MSPNQNWDVLKNELEEIIFAHLCNYAQTCPVQKQQTLISCLSMYIQLLGIPLNSGDNSALYTALMQIRIHLCIRLFFGSAKQYYLYILDFIYYLQKVNYISKSFSSPTKIANKTEYESLKLTPLSIEILEKIATQDNSQKLALLIKKHCTPELETHINSYMKTLNENTLYSFRMCATSFFGSVESGYEWSKSQTYIEDALAKYNVELNLRSKTDRPTSESLYYSLYSFFSYLLGAGKIPREVDLPLYQRRPRSLFSEKLADKNSRRLNKSIDVIKSHLNPESYRIIEKEIRNLCNSRFEIDVTNDLIKYIDLIKNPINNRDNKLVLTEFHTISCHISKIYVFKSAKNRINTLATIIEKASRESVILPRLTTELRYNELRKNQLPELAMQKIAVKLSSAEAFDEALNKYCSTKVRTRLLDFVNSYKPKERKAYRKPLIDFLNQVSDSSKDWEKSPEKIQSELMNYRDNLLSEVDRSTAYQRYNNITNALKVLIEHGLLASSTYIPKNIKESSNVEKYSNNPLILQVDLRDEKNHQHFSGSQEFITFVQSSLSSNLNCLVAVSREIIAKGYAKYLSKDEVISRSKCIEKFSPENSFENQHSVDYFDVKSFNIYPIENKVAYFDYFFDELVRNERPHNIEKLQFGTDILEYFGLTPLIASAMQIVITEELGFNPHSLYEAAISSPHRGEVFILVNDEGSVRVKVYKKRAKHIRQVSTKGSNKPLNHLQPEEIDAAACLKMALEMSERTRKSLNSEYLWTCLLLGAPAALPWSTTFQGAFNKIRHIAYEKSGSAELKVATLKKVRSSKGVLIYLESKGDTLKATNYFGNQVKTALKSYIPKYLSELIYRVKIRAFQNILLYMSLSEHDSSFDILNLTKESYIARLEQAFKNPDMGGPLFSKLTIQSTMSKETSPTYFCLSHENIILALKYIKEGTDDQLKADCEDVIRKLSEGSTHLKEMLRKAHKALKG
;
A
#
# COMPACT_ATOMS: atom_id res chain seq x y z
N MET A 1 -6.03 6.30 -24.25
CA MET A 1 -7.06 5.24 -24.23
C MET A 1 -6.40 3.92 -23.87
N SER A 2 -7.14 3.00 -23.21
CA SER A 2 -6.63 1.65 -22.95
C SER A 2 -6.66 0.82 -24.25
N PRO A 3 -5.80 -0.21 -24.41
CA PRO A 3 -5.79 -1.05 -25.61
C PRO A 3 -7.16 -1.65 -25.97
N ASN A 4 -8.00 -1.95 -24.97
CA ASN A 4 -9.33 -2.52 -25.17
C ASN A 4 -10.31 -1.53 -25.83
N GLN A 5 -10.22 -0.23 -25.53
CA GLN A 5 -11.11 0.79 -26.11
C GLN A 5 -10.89 1.00 -27.61
N ASN A 6 -9.66 0.86 -28.10
CA ASN A 6 -9.37 1.05 -29.53
C ASN A 6 -9.95 -0.09 -30.39
N TRP A 7 -9.99 -1.30 -29.85
CA TRP A 7 -10.62 -2.45 -30.51
C TRP A 7 -12.13 -2.27 -30.64
N ASP A 8 -12.80 -1.76 -29.59
CA ASP A 8 -14.24 -1.50 -29.62
C ASP A 8 -14.62 -0.47 -30.68
N VAL A 9 -13.83 0.61 -30.82
CA VAL A 9 -14.04 1.63 -31.86
C VAL A 9 -13.91 1.04 -33.26
N LEU A 10 -12.87 0.24 -33.50
CA LEU A 10 -12.64 -0.38 -34.81
C LEU A 10 -13.71 -1.42 -35.16
N LYS A 11 -14.22 -2.14 -34.16
CA LYS A 11 -15.30 -3.13 -34.33
C LYS A 11 -16.62 -2.48 -34.74
N ASN A 12 -16.90 -1.28 -34.26
CA ASN A 12 -18.15 -0.58 -34.55
C ASN A 12 -18.16 0.11 -35.91
N GLU A 13 -16.99 0.48 -36.44
CA GLU A 13 -16.86 1.31 -37.65
C GLU A 13 -16.45 0.52 -38.91
N LEU A 14 -15.88 -0.68 -38.75
CA LEU A 14 -15.51 -1.56 -39.86
C LEU A 14 -16.56 -2.64 -40.08
N GLU A 15 -16.75 -3.05 -41.35
CA GLU A 15 -17.51 -4.25 -41.65
C GLU A 15 -16.88 -5.49 -40.98
N GLU A 16 -17.73 -6.44 -40.59
CA GLU A 16 -17.35 -7.61 -39.80
C GLU A 16 -16.22 -8.42 -40.46
N ILE A 17 -16.23 -8.51 -41.80
CA ILE A 17 -15.21 -9.21 -42.60
C ILE A 17 -13.85 -8.48 -42.53
N ILE A 18 -13.83 -7.15 -42.65
CA ILE A 18 -12.61 -6.35 -42.55
C ILE A 18 -12.04 -6.41 -41.15
N PHE A 19 -12.91 -6.32 -40.14
CA PHE A 19 -12.51 -6.41 -38.74
C PHE A 19 -11.90 -7.78 -38.43
N ALA A 20 -12.46 -8.87 -38.94
CA ALA A 20 -11.88 -10.21 -38.82
C ALA A 20 -10.48 -10.30 -39.46
N HIS A 21 -10.31 -9.72 -40.66
CA HIS A 21 -9.00 -9.63 -41.31
C HIS A 21 -7.99 -8.79 -40.51
N LEU A 22 -8.43 -7.69 -39.90
CA LEU A 22 -7.61 -6.89 -39.00
C LEU A 22 -7.18 -7.67 -37.77
N CYS A 23 -8.08 -8.42 -37.12
CA CYS A 23 -7.77 -9.29 -35.99
C CYS A 23 -6.72 -10.34 -36.37
N ASN A 24 -6.89 -11.02 -37.50
CA ASN A 24 -5.96 -12.03 -38.00
C ASN A 24 -4.58 -11.43 -38.30
N TYR A 25 -4.53 -10.31 -39.01
CA TYR A 25 -3.27 -9.62 -39.31
C TYR A 25 -2.57 -9.12 -38.04
N ALA A 26 -3.32 -8.55 -37.09
CA ALA A 26 -2.81 -8.06 -35.83
C ALA A 26 -2.17 -9.16 -34.98
N GLN A 27 -2.70 -10.39 -35.00
CA GLN A 27 -2.13 -11.55 -34.29
C GLN A 27 -0.80 -12.01 -34.88
N THR A 28 -0.56 -11.78 -36.18
CA THR A 28 0.72 -12.10 -36.84
C THR A 28 1.81 -11.05 -36.60
N CYS A 29 1.46 -9.90 -36.01
CA CYS A 29 2.40 -8.80 -35.78
C CYS A 29 3.04 -8.87 -34.38
N PRO A 30 4.30 -8.42 -34.20
CA PRO A 30 4.88 -8.21 -32.88
C PRO A 30 4.04 -7.23 -32.05
N VAL A 31 3.98 -7.44 -30.72
CA VAL A 31 3.11 -6.70 -29.78
C VAL A 31 3.21 -5.18 -29.94
N GLN A 32 4.41 -4.64 -30.16
CA GLN A 32 4.60 -3.20 -30.37
C GLN A 32 3.98 -2.72 -31.69
N LYS A 33 4.18 -3.45 -32.80
CA LYS A 33 3.57 -3.14 -34.10
C LYS A 33 2.04 -3.24 -34.00
N GLN A 34 1.53 -4.25 -33.33
CA GLN A 34 0.10 -4.44 -33.07
C GLN A 34 -0.50 -3.23 -32.34
N GLN A 35 0.09 -2.83 -31.20
CA GLN A 35 -0.41 -1.70 -30.41
C GLN A 35 -0.39 -0.39 -31.19
N THR A 36 0.70 -0.12 -31.93
CA THR A 36 0.83 1.08 -32.75
C THR A 36 -0.16 1.09 -33.91
N LEU A 37 -0.29 -0.02 -34.63
CA LEU A 37 -1.22 -0.15 -35.76
C LEU A 37 -2.66 0.08 -35.33
N ILE A 38 -3.10 -0.59 -34.26
CA ILE A 38 -4.48 -0.48 -33.75
C ILE A 38 -4.78 0.94 -33.25
N SER A 39 -3.81 1.58 -32.58
CA SER A 39 -3.93 2.98 -32.17
C SER A 39 -4.04 3.93 -33.37
N CYS A 40 -3.24 3.72 -34.41
CA CYS A 40 -3.26 4.51 -35.64
C CYS A 40 -4.56 4.31 -36.43
N LEU A 41 -5.01 3.08 -36.64
CA LEU A 41 -6.26 2.80 -37.36
C LEU A 41 -7.46 3.38 -36.62
N SER A 42 -7.52 3.25 -35.29
CA SER A 42 -8.60 3.82 -34.47
C SER A 42 -8.63 5.36 -34.57
N MET A 43 -7.46 6.02 -34.62
CA MET A 43 -7.38 7.47 -34.79
C MET A 43 -7.91 7.97 -36.13
N TYR A 44 -7.67 7.21 -37.19
CA TYR A 44 -8.03 7.59 -38.56
C TYR A 44 -9.29 6.89 -39.07
N ILE A 45 -10.05 6.24 -38.18
CA ILE A 45 -11.16 5.38 -38.59
C ILE A 45 -12.28 6.15 -39.29
N GLN A 46 -12.53 7.40 -38.92
CA GLN A 46 -13.51 8.24 -39.59
C GLN A 46 -13.09 8.68 -41.01
N LEU A 47 -11.80 8.58 -41.35
CA LEU A 47 -11.30 8.77 -42.71
C LEU A 47 -11.23 7.45 -43.50
N LEU A 48 -10.92 6.34 -42.81
CA LEU A 48 -10.67 5.04 -43.44
C LEU A 48 -11.89 4.14 -43.51
N GLY A 49 -12.85 4.27 -42.58
CA GLY A 49 -13.97 3.35 -42.42
C GLY A 49 -14.84 3.30 -43.67
N ILE A 50 -15.31 4.45 -44.14
CA ILE A 50 -16.15 4.52 -45.35
C ILE A 50 -15.40 3.96 -46.58
N PRO A 51 -14.18 4.41 -46.93
CA PRO A 51 -13.47 3.86 -48.10
C PRO A 51 -13.11 2.38 -48.01
N LEU A 52 -12.82 1.87 -46.79
CA LEU A 52 -12.53 0.46 -46.60
C LEU A 52 -13.79 -0.41 -46.70
N ASN A 53 -14.91 0.05 -46.15
CA ASN A 53 -16.19 -0.67 -46.20
C ASN A 53 -16.80 -0.62 -47.61
N SER A 54 -16.74 0.52 -48.30
CA SER A 54 -17.32 0.67 -49.64
C SER A 54 -16.44 0.16 -50.79
N GLY A 55 -15.16 -0.13 -50.52
CA GLY A 55 -14.19 -0.52 -51.55
C GLY A 55 -13.82 0.60 -52.53
N ASP A 56 -14.09 1.86 -52.18
CA ASP A 56 -13.76 3.02 -53.02
C ASP A 56 -12.25 3.31 -52.99
N ASN A 57 -11.56 2.83 -54.02
CA ASN A 57 -10.12 3.01 -54.21
C ASN A 57 -9.70 4.50 -54.30
N SER A 58 -10.54 5.37 -54.87
CA SER A 58 -10.21 6.80 -55.02
C SER A 58 -10.30 7.51 -53.67
N ALA A 59 -11.37 7.25 -52.93
CA ALA A 59 -11.54 7.77 -51.58
C ALA A 59 -10.47 7.21 -50.62
N LEU A 60 -10.09 5.93 -50.78
CA LEU A 60 -9.05 5.30 -49.97
C LEU A 60 -7.67 5.92 -50.24
N TYR A 61 -7.32 6.19 -51.51
CA TYR A 61 -6.10 6.90 -51.86
C TYR A 61 -6.04 8.28 -51.19
N THR A 62 -7.14 9.02 -51.28
CA THR A 62 -7.27 10.37 -50.71
C THR A 62 -7.12 10.34 -49.19
N ALA A 63 -7.79 9.40 -48.51
CA ALA A 63 -7.67 9.21 -47.08
C ALA A 63 -6.23 8.86 -46.66
N LEU A 64 -5.56 7.95 -47.38
CA LEU A 64 -4.17 7.59 -47.11
C LEU A 64 -3.19 8.74 -47.33
N MET A 65 -3.43 9.64 -48.29
CA MET A 65 -2.65 10.86 -48.46
C MET A 65 -2.84 11.86 -47.31
N GLN A 66 -4.07 12.05 -46.86
CA GLN A 66 -4.38 12.93 -45.74
C GLN A 66 -3.75 12.42 -44.42
N ILE A 67 -3.82 11.11 -44.18
CA ILE A 67 -3.15 10.46 -43.04
C ILE A 67 -1.64 10.65 -43.10
N ARG A 68 -1.05 10.51 -44.28
CA ARG A 68 0.39 10.70 -44.51
C ARG A 68 0.83 12.12 -44.15
N ILE A 69 0.09 13.13 -44.61
CA ILE A 69 0.34 14.55 -44.29
C ILE A 69 0.20 14.78 -42.79
N HIS A 70 -0.90 14.31 -42.18
CA HIS A 70 -1.16 14.50 -40.75
C HIS A 70 -0.08 13.85 -39.85
N LEU A 71 0.40 12.66 -40.20
CA LEU A 71 1.51 12.01 -39.48
C LEU A 71 2.80 12.83 -39.55
N CYS A 72 3.10 13.48 -40.68
CA CYS A 72 4.28 14.34 -40.83
C CYS A 72 4.16 15.66 -40.04
N ILE A 73 2.94 16.19 -39.89
CA ILE A 73 2.67 17.36 -39.04
C ILE A 73 2.87 17.03 -37.55
N ARG A 74 2.46 15.83 -37.13
CA ARG A 74 2.38 15.45 -35.71
C ARG A 74 3.65 14.78 -35.15
N LEU A 75 4.34 13.98 -35.94
CA LEU A 75 5.40 13.09 -35.45
C LEU A 75 6.76 13.43 -36.07
N PHE A 76 7.84 13.16 -35.34
CA PHE A 76 9.19 13.22 -35.90
C PHE A 76 9.36 12.21 -37.05
N PHE A 77 10.22 12.55 -38.01
CA PHE A 77 10.47 11.80 -39.26
C PHE A 77 10.50 10.28 -39.10
N GLY A 78 11.30 9.75 -38.16
CA GLY A 78 11.42 8.29 -37.94
C GLY A 78 10.10 7.64 -37.53
N SER A 79 9.34 8.29 -36.65
CA SER A 79 8.04 7.79 -36.17
C SER A 79 6.95 7.94 -37.23
N ALA A 80 6.90 9.09 -37.94
CA ALA A 80 5.95 9.31 -39.03
C ALA A 80 6.11 8.25 -40.13
N LYS A 81 7.36 8.00 -40.55
CA LYS A 81 7.71 6.96 -41.52
C LYS A 81 7.28 5.56 -41.06
N GLN A 82 7.63 5.20 -39.83
CA GLN A 82 7.33 3.86 -39.30
C GLN A 82 5.82 3.63 -39.15
N TYR A 83 5.08 4.62 -38.65
CA TYR A 83 3.65 4.46 -38.37
C TYR A 83 2.85 4.41 -39.67
N TYR A 84 3.23 5.21 -40.66
CA TYR A 84 2.61 5.15 -41.98
C TYR A 84 2.90 3.81 -42.68
N LEU A 85 4.12 3.27 -42.54
CA LEU A 85 4.46 1.94 -43.05
C LEU A 85 3.58 0.84 -42.45
N TYR A 86 3.27 0.89 -41.15
CA TYR A 86 2.38 -0.10 -40.54
C TYR A 86 0.97 -0.07 -41.12
N ILE A 87 0.43 1.12 -41.41
CA ILE A 87 -0.87 1.28 -42.06
C ILE A 87 -0.80 0.69 -43.47
N LEU A 88 0.23 1.03 -44.25
CA LEU A 88 0.42 0.50 -45.60
C LEU A 88 0.57 -1.03 -45.62
N ASP A 89 1.33 -1.61 -44.68
CA ASP A 89 1.47 -3.07 -44.60
C ASP A 89 0.11 -3.77 -44.41
N PHE A 90 -0.79 -3.17 -43.62
CA PHE A 90 -2.15 -3.69 -43.46
C PHE A 90 -2.97 -3.56 -44.75
N ILE A 91 -2.86 -2.43 -45.47
CA ILE A 91 -3.51 -2.26 -46.78
C ILE A 91 -2.99 -3.29 -47.80
N TYR A 92 -1.67 -3.55 -47.84
CA TYR A 92 -1.09 -4.59 -48.68
C TYR A 92 -1.56 -6.00 -48.27
N TYR A 93 -1.75 -6.25 -46.98
CA TYR A 93 -2.37 -7.49 -46.50
C TYR A 93 -3.81 -7.63 -47.03
N LEU A 94 -4.62 -6.57 -46.97
CA LEU A 94 -5.98 -6.57 -47.51
C LEU A 94 -6.01 -6.81 -49.03
N GLN A 95 -5.02 -6.31 -49.78
CA GLN A 95 -4.86 -6.65 -51.20
C GLN A 95 -4.49 -8.13 -51.42
N LYS A 96 -3.62 -8.68 -50.56
CA LYS A 96 -3.20 -10.09 -50.64
C LYS A 96 -4.37 -11.05 -50.41
N VAL A 97 -5.29 -10.71 -49.51
CA VAL A 97 -6.53 -11.48 -49.27
C VAL A 97 -7.67 -11.15 -50.25
N ASN A 98 -7.38 -10.40 -51.32
CA ASN A 98 -8.32 -9.96 -52.37
C ASN A 98 -9.50 -9.10 -51.86
N TYR A 99 -9.35 -8.44 -50.71
CA TYR A 99 -10.38 -7.53 -50.18
C TYR A 99 -10.29 -6.14 -50.83
N ILE A 100 -9.08 -5.65 -51.07
CA ILE A 100 -8.82 -4.45 -51.86
C ILE A 100 -8.35 -4.90 -53.24
N SER A 101 -8.77 -4.17 -54.28
CA SER A 101 -8.35 -4.48 -55.66
C SER A 101 -6.83 -4.54 -55.80
N LYS A 102 -6.33 -5.54 -56.52
CA LYS A 102 -4.92 -5.64 -56.90
C LYS A 102 -4.47 -4.50 -57.82
N SER A 103 -5.40 -3.81 -58.48
CA SER A 103 -5.13 -2.61 -59.29
C SER A 103 -4.98 -1.34 -58.47
N PHE A 104 -5.28 -1.36 -57.16
CA PHE A 104 -5.13 -0.19 -56.30
C PHE A 104 -3.65 0.10 -56.01
N SER A 105 -3.20 1.32 -56.30
CA SER A 105 -1.86 1.81 -55.98
C SER A 105 -1.94 2.76 -54.78
N SER A 106 -1.56 2.28 -53.58
CA SER A 106 -1.50 3.13 -52.39
C SER A 106 -0.42 4.22 -52.53
N PRO A 107 -0.55 5.36 -51.83
CA PRO A 107 0.52 6.35 -51.81
C PRO A 107 1.85 5.77 -51.30
N THR A 108 2.95 6.32 -51.81
CA THR A 108 4.29 5.86 -51.46
C THR A 108 4.60 6.08 -49.97
N LYS A 109 5.45 5.22 -49.41
CA LYS A 109 6.02 5.44 -48.07
C LYS A 109 6.78 6.76 -48.03
N ILE A 110 6.91 7.35 -46.83
CA ILE A 110 7.77 8.52 -46.61
C ILE A 110 9.23 8.09 -46.82
N ALA A 111 9.82 8.49 -47.95
CA ALA A 111 11.09 7.97 -48.43
C ALA A 111 12.28 8.62 -47.72
N ASN A 112 12.28 9.95 -47.66
CA ASN A 112 13.40 10.76 -47.18
C ASN A 112 12.93 11.99 -46.38
N LYS A 113 13.88 12.68 -45.73
CA LYS A 113 13.60 13.83 -44.86
C LYS A 113 13.09 15.05 -45.64
N THR A 114 13.51 15.22 -46.89
CA THR A 114 13.08 16.31 -47.77
C THR A 114 11.57 16.22 -48.08
N GLU A 115 11.10 15.02 -48.42
CA GLU A 115 9.67 14.75 -48.64
C GLU A 115 8.86 14.96 -47.35
N TYR A 116 9.39 14.55 -46.20
CA TYR A 116 8.76 14.77 -44.90
C TYR A 116 8.57 16.27 -44.58
N GLU A 117 9.59 17.10 -44.77
CA GLU A 117 9.46 18.55 -44.51
C GLU A 117 8.50 19.22 -45.49
N SER A 118 8.46 18.78 -46.75
CA SER A 118 7.48 19.27 -47.74
C SER A 118 6.04 18.91 -47.36
N LEU A 119 5.79 17.66 -46.96
CA LEU A 119 4.46 17.20 -46.51
C LEU A 119 4.03 17.89 -45.21
N LYS A 120 4.96 18.17 -44.30
CA LYS A 120 4.69 18.89 -43.06
C LYS A 120 4.21 20.33 -43.27
N LEU A 121 4.64 20.97 -44.36
CA LEU A 121 4.21 22.32 -44.74
C LEU A 121 2.89 22.34 -45.51
N THR A 122 2.37 21.18 -45.90
CA THR A 122 1.12 21.08 -46.66
C THR A 122 -0.09 21.29 -45.74
N PRO A 123 -0.97 22.27 -46.02
CA PRO A 123 -2.13 22.54 -45.17
C PRO A 123 -3.19 21.42 -45.29
N LEU A 124 -3.73 20.98 -44.15
CA LEU A 124 -4.93 20.14 -44.09
C LEU A 124 -6.17 21.00 -43.86
N SER A 125 -7.29 20.67 -44.52
CA SER A 125 -8.55 21.40 -44.28
C SER A 125 -9.12 21.11 -42.89
N ILE A 126 -9.87 22.06 -42.36
CA ILE A 126 -10.48 21.98 -41.01
C ILE A 126 -11.40 20.75 -40.91
N GLU A 127 -12.17 20.46 -41.96
CA GLU A 127 -13.05 19.29 -42.03
C GLU A 127 -12.30 17.96 -41.91
N ILE A 128 -11.11 17.85 -42.50
CA ILE A 128 -10.28 16.64 -42.38
C ILE A 128 -9.73 16.51 -40.96
N LEU A 129 -9.30 17.62 -40.35
CA LEU A 129 -8.79 17.64 -38.99
C LEU A 129 -9.88 17.35 -37.94
N GLU A 130 -11.14 17.74 -38.20
CA GLU A 130 -12.30 17.38 -37.37
C GLU A 130 -12.63 15.87 -37.47
N LYS A 131 -12.46 15.26 -38.66
CA LYS A 131 -12.63 13.81 -38.87
C LYS A 131 -11.50 12.99 -38.23
N ILE A 132 -10.28 13.51 -38.19
CA ILE A 132 -9.18 12.85 -37.49
C ILE A 132 -9.45 12.97 -36.00
N ALA A 133 -9.63 11.86 -35.29
CA ALA A 133 -9.82 11.88 -33.85
C ALA A 133 -8.53 12.39 -33.18
N THR A 134 -8.37 13.71 -33.05
CA THR A 134 -7.14 14.31 -32.50
C THR A 134 -7.08 14.02 -31.01
N GLN A 135 -6.26 13.03 -30.64
CA GLN A 135 -5.89 12.75 -29.25
C GLN A 135 -5.00 13.85 -28.64
N ASP A 136 -4.59 14.86 -29.41
CA ASP A 136 -3.85 16.02 -28.92
C ASP A 136 -4.78 17.23 -28.75
N ASN A 137 -5.19 17.48 -27.51
CA ASN A 137 -5.99 18.64 -27.14
C ASN A 137 -5.32 19.98 -27.51
N SER A 138 -4.00 19.99 -27.75
CA SER A 138 -3.26 21.21 -28.12
C SER A 138 -3.63 21.68 -29.53
N GLN A 139 -3.72 20.75 -30.49
CA GLN A 139 -4.07 21.06 -31.87
C GLN A 139 -5.57 21.33 -32.02
N LYS A 140 -6.40 20.53 -31.33
CA LYS A 140 -7.86 20.73 -31.30
C LYS A 140 -8.23 22.08 -30.71
N LEU A 141 -7.61 22.47 -29.60
CA LEU A 141 -7.85 23.76 -28.97
C LEU A 141 -7.46 24.93 -29.88
N ALA A 142 -6.31 24.86 -30.54
CA ALA A 142 -5.86 25.94 -31.44
C ALA A 142 -6.86 26.18 -32.59
N LEU A 143 -7.47 25.11 -33.12
CA LEU A 143 -8.51 25.20 -34.15
C LEU A 143 -9.81 25.81 -33.59
N LEU A 144 -10.25 25.35 -32.42
CA LEU A 144 -11.46 25.86 -31.78
C LEU A 144 -11.33 27.34 -31.39
N ILE A 145 -10.15 27.79 -30.93
CA ILE A 145 -9.89 29.21 -30.66
C ILE A 145 -10.03 30.02 -31.96
N LYS A 146 -9.44 29.58 -33.06
CA LYS A 146 -9.55 30.29 -34.36
C LYS A 146 -10.98 30.34 -34.89
N LYS A 147 -11.80 29.33 -34.59
CA LYS A 147 -13.20 29.23 -35.03
C LYS A 147 -14.14 30.11 -34.21
N HIS A 148 -13.91 30.25 -32.91
CA HIS A 148 -14.86 30.85 -31.96
C HIS A 148 -14.36 32.12 -31.25
N CYS A 149 -13.15 32.61 -31.57
CA CYS A 149 -12.58 33.82 -30.95
C CYS A 149 -12.14 34.84 -32.01
N THR A 150 -12.22 36.13 -31.67
CA THR A 150 -11.62 37.20 -32.48
C THR A 150 -10.09 37.14 -32.41
N PRO A 151 -9.35 37.69 -33.40
CA PRO A 151 -7.87 37.72 -33.37
C PRO A 151 -7.28 38.37 -32.11
N GLU A 152 -7.99 39.36 -31.57
CA GLU A 152 -7.61 40.01 -30.32
C GLU A 152 -7.74 39.07 -29.12
N LEU A 153 -8.84 38.31 -29.06
CA LEU A 153 -9.09 37.33 -27.99
C LEU A 153 -8.16 36.12 -28.11
N GLU A 154 -7.88 35.64 -29.33
CA GLU A 154 -6.87 34.62 -29.61
C GLU A 154 -5.49 35.01 -29.04
N THR A 155 -5.08 36.27 -29.24
CA THR A 155 -3.81 36.79 -28.72
C THR A 155 -3.76 36.73 -27.19
N HIS A 156 -4.86 37.09 -26.51
CA HIS A 156 -4.95 37.03 -25.06
C HIS A 156 -4.97 35.60 -24.51
N ILE A 157 -5.67 34.69 -25.17
CA ILE A 157 -5.69 33.26 -24.81
C ILE A 157 -4.29 32.67 -24.95
N ASN A 158 -3.59 32.97 -26.05
CA ASN A 158 -2.22 32.51 -26.27
C ASN A 158 -1.24 33.11 -25.24
N SER A 159 -1.42 34.37 -24.84
CA SER A 159 -0.66 34.99 -23.76
C SER A 159 -0.88 34.27 -22.43
N TYR A 160 -2.14 34.00 -22.07
CA TYR A 160 -2.49 33.23 -20.87
C TYR A 160 -1.84 31.84 -20.87
N MET A 161 -1.91 31.11 -21.98
CA MET A 161 -1.28 29.78 -22.10
C MET A 161 0.23 29.80 -21.85
N LYS A 162 0.94 30.87 -22.26
CA LYS A 162 2.39 31.02 -22.02
C LYS A 162 2.72 31.22 -20.54
N THR A 163 1.78 31.66 -19.71
CA THR A 163 1.99 31.84 -18.26
C THR A 163 1.87 30.55 -17.45
N LEU A 164 1.36 29.47 -18.06
CA LEU A 164 1.05 28.21 -17.38
C LEU A 164 2.25 27.24 -17.42
N ASN A 165 2.51 26.54 -16.31
CA ASN A 165 3.45 25.41 -16.30
C ASN A 165 2.86 24.18 -17.04
N GLU A 166 3.68 23.19 -17.38
CA GLU A 166 3.27 22.02 -18.19
C GLU A 166 2.02 21.29 -17.66
N ASN A 167 1.92 21.07 -16.35
CA ASN A 167 0.80 20.35 -15.74
C ASN A 167 -0.50 21.18 -15.76
N THR A 168 -0.39 22.48 -15.50
CA THR A 168 -1.54 23.40 -15.55
C THR A 168 -1.97 23.64 -17.00
N LEU A 169 -1.02 23.72 -17.93
CA LEU A 169 -1.26 23.87 -19.36
C LEU A 169 -1.99 22.64 -19.94
N TYR A 170 -1.60 21.44 -19.53
CA TYR A 170 -2.29 20.21 -19.91
C TYR A 170 -3.75 20.20 -19.42
N SER A 171 -3.97 20.59 -18.16
CA SER A 171 -5.32 20.67 -17.57
C SER A 171 -6.18 21.75 -18.24
N PHE A 172 -5.58 22.90 -18.55
CA PHE A 172 -6.22 23.98 -19.27
C PHE A 172 -6.62 23.56 -20.68
N ARG A 173 -5.72 22.90 -21.41
CA ARG A 173 -6.01 22.41 -22.77
C ARG A 173 -7.21 21.48 -22.79
N MET A 174 -7.32 20.57 -21.82
CA MET A 174 -8.46 19.67 -21.67
C MET A 174 -9.78 20.44 -21.45
N CYS A 175 -9.83 21.35 -20.47
CA CYS A 175 -11.08 22.04 -20.15
C CYS A 175 -11.46 23.08 -21.19
N ALA A 176 -10.50 23.82 -21.74
CA ALA A 176 -10.73 24.81 -22.79
C ALA A 176 -11.24 24.14 -24.07
N THR A 177 -10.68 22.97 -24.44
CA THR A 177 -11.18 22.20 -25.60
C THR A 177 -12.64 21.79 -25.42
N SER A 178 -13.03 21.40 -24.20
CA SER A 178 -14.42 21.06 -23.87
C SER A 178 -15.33 22.28 -23.99
N PHE A 179 -14.90 23.42 -23.43
CA PHE A 179 -15.67 24.67 -23.46
C PHE A 179 -15.85 25.20 -24.88
N PHE A 180 -14.75 25.40 -25.63
CA PHE A 180 -14.86 25.92 -26.99
C PHE A 180 -15.56 24.95 -27.94
N GLY A 181 -15.50 23.64 -27.66
CA GLY A 181 -16.25 22.63 -28.41
C GLY A 181 -17.76 22.68 -28.19
N SER A 182 -18.24 23.32 -27.11
CA SER A 182 -19.67 23.50 -26.86
C SER A 182 -20.21 24.84 -27.36
N VAL A 183 -19.37 25.71 -27.93
CA VAL A 183 -19.78 27.01 -28.49
C VAL A 183 -20.36 26.80 -29.89
N GLU A 184 -21.55 27.34 -30.12
CA GLU A 184 -22.17 27.31 -31.46
C GLU A 184 -21.36 28.16 -32.45
N SER A 185 -21.28 27.72 -33.70
CA SER A 185 -20.50 28.43 -34.73
C SER A 185 -21.06 29.83 -34.98
N GLY A 186 -20.20 30.85 -34.91
CA GLY A 186 -20.61 32.26 -35.07
C GLY A 186 -21.19 32.92 -33.83
N TYR A 187 -21.31 32.22 -32.70
CA TYR A 187 -21.81 32.79 -31.44
C TYR A 187 -20.70 33.54 -30.67
N GLU A 188 -20.91 34.83 -30.39
CA GLU A 188 -19.97 35.67 -29.62
C GLU A 188 -20.10 35.44 -28.10
N TRP A 189 -19.67 34.26 -27.65
CA TRP A 189 -19.74 33.85 -26.25
C TRP A 189 -19.08 34.84 -25.28
N SER A 190 -18.02 35.56 -25.71
CA SER A 190 -17.25 36.46 -24.85
C SER A 190 -18.00 37.74 -24.46
N LYS A 191 -19.14 38.05 -25.08
CA LYS A 191 -19.99 39.20 -24.74
C LYS A 191 -21.23 38.81 -23.92
N SER A 192 -21.49 37.52 -23.77
CA SER A 192 -22.71 36.99 -23.14
C SER A 192 -22.42 36.54 -21.71
N GLN A 193 -22.96 37.29 -20.74
CA GLN A 193 -22.84 36.94 -19.32
C GLN A 193 -23.46 35.58 -19.03
N THR A 194 -24.74 35.42 -19.38
CA THR A 194 -25.54 34.23 -19.10
C THR A 194 -24.90 32.97 -19.68
N TYR A 195 -24.35 33.06 -20.89
CA TYR A 195 -23.70 31.92 -21.52
C TYR A 195 -22.46 31.44 -20.75
N ILE A 196 -21.62 32.36 -20.25
CA ILE A 196 -20.40 31.99 -19.51
C ILE A 196 -20.77 31.34 -18.17
N GLU A 197 -21.76 31.90 -17.47
CA GLU A 197 -22.26 31.39 -16.19
C GLU A 197 -22.89 30.00 -16.34
N ASP A 198 -23.78 29.83 -17.33
CA ASP A 198 -24.45 28.58 -17.63
C ASP A 198 -23.47 27.51 -18.12
N ALA A 199 -22.49 27.86 -18.95
CA ALA A 199 -21.46 26.94 -19.42
C ALA A 199 -20.60 26.42 -18.26
N LEU A 200 -20.23 27.29 -17.30
CA LEU A 200 -19.52 26.87 -16.10
C LEU A 200 -20.37 25.99 -15.20
N ALA A 201 -21.65 26.34 -14.99
CA ALA A 201 -22.57 25.54 -14.19
C ALA A 201 -22.78 24.14 -14.80
N LYS A 202 -22.99 24.07 -16.13
CA LYS A 202 -23.12 22.80 -16.86
C LYS A 202 -21.85 21.97 -16.79
N TYR A 203 -20.68 22.60 -16.99
CA TYR A 203 -19.40 21.92 -16.88
C TYR A 203 -19.14 21.34 -15.48
N ASN A 204 -19.60 22.02 -14.42
CA ASN A 204 -19.56 21.51 -13.05
C ASN A 204 -20.36 20.19 -12.90
N VAL A 205 -21.57 20.14 -13.47
CA VAL A 205 -22.42 18.94 -13.47
C VAL A 205 -21.75 17.80 -14.24
N GLU A 206 -21.21 18.06 -15.43
CA GLU A 206 -20.50 17.07 -16.23
C GLU A 206 -19.26 16.52 -15.51
N LEU A 207 -18.49 17.38 -14.85
CA LEU A 207 -17.31 16.99 -14.08
C LEU A 207 -17.65 16.12 -12.87
N ASN A 208 -18.86 16.24 -12.31
CA ASN A 208 -19.34 15.38 -11.22
C ASN A 208 -19.69 13.95 -11.67
N LEU A 209 -19.85 13.72 -12.98
CA LEU A 209 -20.08 12.39 -13.56
C LEU A 209 -18.77 11.60 -13.78
N ARG A 210 -17.61 12.27 -13.78
CA ARG A 210 -16.29 11.63 -13.98
C ARG A 210 -15.88 10.73 -12.80
N SER A 211 -15.02 9.75 -13.07
CA SER A 211 -14.50 8.86 -12.03
C SER A 211 -13.54 9.59 -11.09
N LYS A 212 -13.57 9.25 -9.80
CA LYS A 212 -12.65 9.82 -8.78
C LYS A 212 -11.18 9.48 -9.02
N THR A 213 -10.90 8.50 -9.87
CA THR A 213 -9.53 8.06 -10.22
C THR A 213 -8.96 8.80 -11.44
N ASP A 214 -9.77 9.57 -12.17
CA ASP A 214 -9.35 10.21 -13.40
C ASP A 214 -8.39 11.38 -13.13
N ARG A 215 -7.37 11.51 -13.98
CA ARG A 215 -6.43 12.63 -13.95
C ARG A 215 -6.43 13.36 -15.30
N PRO A 216 -6.52 14.71 -15.33
CA PRO A 216 -6.62 15.63 -14.19
C PRO A 216 -7.96 15.49 -13.45
N THR A 217 -7.97 15.76 -12.14
CA THR A 217 -9.18 15.60 -11.30
C THR A 217 -10.27 16.57 -11.75
N SER A 218 -11.54 16.25 -11.49
CA SER A 218 -12.69 17.12 -11.79
C SER A 218 -12.50 18.54 -11.23
N GLU A 219 -12.06 18.63 -9.98
CA GLU A 219 -11.77 19.90 -9.33
C GLU A 219 -10.64 20.68 -10.02
N SER A 220 -9.57 20.00 -10.44
CA SER A 220 -8.46 20.63 -11.16
C SER A 220 -8.88 21.16 -12.54
N LEU A 221 -9.77 20.46 -13.25
CA LEU A 221 -10.28 20.91 -14.54
C LEU A 221 -11.21 22.12 -14.39
N TYR A 222 -12.09 22.10 -13.39
CA TYR A 222 -12.98 23.22 -13.12
C TYR A 222 -12.20 24.49 -12.78
N TYR A 223 -11.27 24.41 -11.83
CA TYR A 223 -10.48 25.57 -11.44
C TYR A 223 -9.56 26.07 -12.55
N SER A 224 -9.09 25.18 -13.43
CA SER A 224 -8.31 25.60 -14.61
C SER A 224 -9.15 26.45 -15.57
N LEU A 225 -10.42 26.11 -15.77
CA LEU A 225 -11.34 26.89 -16.62
C LEU A 225 -11.80 28.19 -15.91
N TYR A 226 -12.09 28.10 -14.61
CA TYR A 226 -12.41 29.25 -13.77
C TYR A 226 -11.28 30.29 -13.75
N SER A 227 -10.03 29.85 -13.63
CA SER A 227 -8.86 30.74 -13.63
C SER A 227 -8.68 31.47 -14.96
N PHE A 228 -9.05 30.81 -16.06
CA PHE A 228 -9.04 31.40 -17.38
C PHE A 228 -10.09 32.50 -17.53
N PHE A 229 -11.34 32.25 -17.12
CA PHE A 229 -12.36 33.30 -17.14
C PHE A 229 -12.05 34.44 -16.18
N SER A 230 -11.48 34.14 -15.01
CA SER A 230 -11.00 35.17 -14.07
C SER A 230 -9.92 36.05 -14.70
N TYR A 231 -9.02 35.46 -15.49
CA TYR A 231 -8.01 36.22 -16.24
C TYR A 231 -8.64 37.12 -17.29
N LEU A 232 -9.61 36.62 -18.07
CA LEU A 232 -10.31 37.43 -19.07
C LEU A 232 -11.15 38.54 -18.45
N LEU A 233 -11.76 38.30 -17.28
CA LEU A 233 -12.50 39.29 -16.50
C LEU A 233 -11.56 40.41 -16.04
N GLY A 234 -10.41 40.06 -15.48
CA GLY A 234 -9.38 41.01 -15.05
C GLY A 234 -8.76 41.79 -16.22
N ALA A 235 -8.68 41.18 -17.41
CA ALA A 235 -8.22 41.83 -18.64
C ALA A 235 -9.31 42.66 -19.36
N GLY A 236 -10.55 42.70 -18.83
CA GLY A 236 -11.68 43.42 -19.43
C GLY A 236 -12.14 42.85 -20.78
N LYS A 237 -11.92 41.55 -21.03
CA LYS A 237 -12.28 40.86 -22.30
C LYS A 237 -13.60 40.12 -22.24
N ILE A 238 -14.22 40.05 -21.06
CA ILE A 238 -15.60 39.59 -20.83
C ILE A 238 -16.32 40.61 -19.92
N PRO A 239 -17.67 40.65 -19.89
CA PRO A 239 -18.43 41.64 -19.12
C PRO A 239 -18.08 41.63 -17.62
N ARG A 240 -18.07 42.80 -16.98
CA ARG A 240 -17.69 42.94 -15.56
C ARG A 240 -18.73 42.36 -14.61
N GLU A 241 -19.94 42.19 -15.11
CA GLU A 241 -21.13 41.70 -14.42
C GLU A 241 -21.14 40.17 -14.28
N VAL A 242 -20.25 39.46 -14.97
CA VAL A 242 -20.14 37.99 -14.92
C VAL A 242 -19.77 37.52 -13.51
N ASP A 243 -20.65 36.74 -12.89
CA ASP A 243 -20.37 36.06 -11.63
C ASP A 243 -19.89 34.63 -11.91
N LEU A 244 -18.65 34.32 -11.55
CA LEU A 244 -18.09 32.99 -11.81
C LEU A 244 -18.54 32.02 -10.70
N PRO A 245 -19.39 31.02 -11.00
CA PRO A 245 -19.90 30.12 -9.97
C PRO A 245 -18.79 29.28 -9.34
N LEU A 246 -18.92 28.99 -8.05
CA LEU A 246 -17.98 28.12 -7.33
C LEU A 246 -18.17 26.64 -7.70
N TYR A 247 -17.07 25.87 -7.67
CA TYR A 247 -17.12 24.43 -7.92
C TYR A 247 -18.01 23.72 -6.90
N GLN A 248 -18.93 22.88 -7.37
CA GLN A 248 -19.88 22.17 -6.52
C GLN A 248 -19.54 20.68 -6.53
N ARG A 249 -18.99 20.18 -5.42
CA ARG A 249 -18.60 18.77 -5.32
C ARG A 249 -19.82 17.85 -5.28
N ARG A 250 -19.77 16.73 -6.00
CA ARG A 250 -20.75 15.63 -5.92
C ARG A 250 -21.13 15.30 -4.46
N PRO A 251 -22.43 15.18 -4.13
CA PRO A 251 -22.89 14.70 -2.83
C PRO A 251 -22.28 13.32 -2.52
N ARG A 252 -21.72 13.14 -1.32
CA ARG A 252 -21.01 11.91 -0.94
C ARG A 252 -21.93 10.95 -0.17
N SER A 253 -21.66 9.64 -0.21
CA SER A 253 -22.42 8.61 0.51
C SER A 253 -22.47 8.84 2.04
N LEU A 254 -23.58 8.43 2.67
CA LEU A 254 -23.93 8.55 4.11
C LEU A 254 -22.79 8.25 5.12
N PHE A 255 -21.85 7.35 4.84
CA PHE A 255 -20.72 7.07 5.74
C PHE A 255 -19.64 8.15 5.77
N SER A 256 -19.56 9.00 4.74
CA SER A 256 -18.60 10.09 4.64
C SER A 256 -19.11 11.42 5.20
N GLU A 257 -20.42 11.53 5.45
CA GLU A 257 -21.03 12.68 6.13
C GLU A 257 -20.49 12.81 7.56
N LYS A 258 -20.37 11.72 8.32
CA LYS A 258 -19.88 11.76 9.71
C LYS A 258 -18.42 12.27 9.85
N LEU A 259 -17.56 12.03 8.86
CA LEU A 259 -16.16 12.50 8.89
C LEU A 259 -16.01 13.93 8.35
N ALA A 260 -16.83 14.30 7.36
CA ALA A 260 -16.92 15.66 6.83
C ALA A 260 -17.51 16.63 7.85
N ASP A 261 -18.54 16.21 8.59
CA ASP A 261 -19.20 16.98 9.63
C ASP A 261 -18.22 17.30 10.78
N LYS A 262 -17.36 16.34 11.17
CA LYS A 262 -16.31 16.57 12.19
C LYS A 262 -15.21 17.56 11.75
N ASN A 263 -14.75 17.47 10.50
CA ASN A 263 -13.73 18.40 9.97
C ASN A 263 -14.32 19.78 9.67
N SER A 264 -15.57 19.84 9.20
CA SER A 264 -16.30 21.09 8.96
C SER A 264 -16.59 21.81 10.27
N ARG A 265 -17.07 21.11 11.32
CA ARG A 265 -17.24 21.69 12.66
C ARG A 265 -15.94 22.22 13.23
N ARG A 266 -14.82 21.50 13.02
CA ARG A 266 -13.49 21.95 13.48
C ARG A 266 -12.99 23.16 12.71
N LEU A 267 -13.18 23.19 11.39
CA LEU A 267 -12.82 24.32 10.53
C LEU A 267 -13.66 25.55 10.90
N ASN A 268 -14.98 25.40 11.07
CA ASN A 268 -15.87 26.49 11.46
C ASN A 268 -15.49 27.07 12.83
N LYS A 269 -15.24 26.24 13.85
CA LYS A 269 -14.73 26.71 15.15
C LYS A 269 -13.41 27.49 15.02
N SER A 270 -12.51 27.06 14.13
CA SER A 270 -11.24 27.75 13.90
C SER A 270 -11.41 29.06 13.12
N ILE A 271 -12.34 29.11 12.16
CA ILE A 271 -12.71 30.34 11.43
C ILE A 271 -13.36 31.35 12.39
N ASP A 272 -14.19 30.91 13.33
CA ASP A 272 -14.80 31.78 14.35
C ASP A 272 -13.74 32.48 15.23
N VAL A 273 -12.63 31.80 15.55
CA VAL A 273 -11.50 32.42 16.27
C VAL A 273 -10.84 33.50 15.42
N ILE A 274 -10.66 33.28 14.12
CA ILE A 274 -10.09 34.31 13.22
C ILE A 274 -11.04 35.52 13.14
N LYS A 275 -12.36 35.26 13.11
CA LYS A 275 -13.41 36.29 13.08
C LYS A 275 -13.35 37.23 14.29
N SER A 276 -13.04 36.72 15.49
CA SER A 276 -12.96 37.57 16.69
C SER A 276 -11.74 38.50 16.73
N HIS A 277 -10.75 38.30 15.85
CA HIS A 277 -9.50 39.07 15.85
C HIS A 277 -9.35 40.05 14.67
N LEU A 278 -10.20 39.92 13.64
CA LEU A 278 -10.10 40.72 12.42
C LEU A 278 -11.35 41.57 12.20
N ASN A 279 -11.19 42.72 11.55
CA ASN A 279 -12.34 43.52 11.15
C ASN A 279 -13.20 42.77 10.11
N PRO A 280 -14.52 43.06 10.01
CA PRO A 280 -15.45 42.28 9.20
C PRO A 280 -15.05 42.16 7.72
N GLU A 281 -14.42 43.19 7.17
CA GLU A 281 -14.02 43.24 5.77
C GLU A 281 -12.77 42.37 5.50
N SER A 282 -11.73 42.48 6.32
CA SER A 282 -10.52 41.66 6.20
C SER A 282 -10.82 40.20 6.47
N TYR A 283 -11.69 39.92 7.45
CA TYR A 283 -12.19 38.59 7.74
C TYR A 283 -12.90 37.97 6.53
N ARG A 284 -13.81 38.70 5.87
CA ARG A 284 -14.53 38.20 4.67
C ARG A 284 -13.56 37.81 3.55
N ILE A 285 -12.51 38.59 3.33
CA ILE A 285 -11.50 38.30 2.31
C ILE A 285 -10.71 37.04 2.67
N ILE A 286 -10.24 36.93 3.92
CA ILE A 286 -9.49 35.77 4.38
C ILE A 286 -10.35 34.51 4.36
N GLU A 287 -11.61 34.59 4.80
CA GLU A 287 -12.55 33.47 4.72
C GLU A 287 -12.76 33.02 3.27
N LYS A 288 -12.98 33.96 2.35
CA LYS A 288 -13.11 33.66 0.91
C LYS A 288 -11.87 32.95 0.37
N GLU A 289 -10.68 33.46 0.70
CA GLU A 289 -9.42 32.88 0.21
C GLU A 289 -9.08 31.52 0.83
N ILE A 290 -9.41 31.29 2.11
CA ILE A 290 -9.30 29.97 2.73
C ILE A 290 -10.24 28.99 2.02
N ARG A 291 -11.50 29.37 1.78
CA ARG A 291 -12.49 28.52 1.10
C ARG A 291 -12.17 28.29 -0.39
N ASN A 292 -11.34 29.14 -1.00
CA ASN A 292 -10.85 28.97 -2.37
C ASN A 292 -9.70 27.94 -2.50
N LEU A 293 -9.17 27.41 -1.40
CA LEU A 293 -8.11 26.39 -1.45
C LEU A 293 -8.67 25.02 -1.87
N CYS A 294 -8.09 24.38 -2.89
CA CYS A 294 -8.61 23.15 -3.52
C CYS A 294 -8.60 21.87 -2.65
N ASN A 295 -8.34 21.96 -1.34
CA ASN A 295 -8.19 20.78 -0.48
C ASN A 295 -8.48 21.08 0.99
N SER A 296 -9.43 20.33 1.58
CA SER A 296 -9.85 20.49 2.98
C SER A 296 -8.73 20.33 4.01
N ARG A 297 -7.68 19.56 3.69
CA ARG A 297 -6.50 19.45 4.56
C ARG A 297 -5.67 20.74 4.53
N PHE A 298 -5.55 21.37 3.36
CA PHE A 298 -4.87 22.65 3.22
C PHE A 298 -5.67 23.78 3.86
N GLU A 299 -7.00 23.80 3.72
CA GLU A 299 -7.87 24.72 4.45
C GLU A 299 -7.61 24.65 5.97
N ILE A 300 -7.58 23.43 6.53
CA ILE A 300 -7.29 23.23 7.96
C ILE A 300 -5.86 23.65 8.30
N ASP A 301 -4.86 23.28 7.51
CA ASP A 301 -3.45 23.61 7.76
C ASP A 301 -3.21 25.13 7.73
N VAL A 302 -3.79 25.84 6.76
CA VAL A 302 -3.71 27.29 6.61
C VAL A 302 -4.48 28.01 7.71
N THR A 303 -5.69 27.54 8.05
CA THR A 303 -6.47 28.11 9.16
C THR A 303 -5.72 27.98 10.48
N ASN A 304 -5.08 26.83 10.74
CA ASN A 304 -4.25 26.64 11.93
C ASN A 304 -3.01 27.54 11.91
N ASP A 305 -2.37 27.75 10.76
CA ASP A 305 -1.24 28.66 10.64
C ASP A 305 -1.67 30.13 10.85
N LEU A 306 -2.82 30.55 10.32
CA LEU A 306 -3.36 31.89 10.53
C LEU A 306 -3.70 32.14 12.01
N ILE A 307 -4.34 31.17 12.69
CA ILE A 307 -4.56 31.25 14.14
C ILE A 307 -3.22 31.33 14.88
N LYS A 308 -2.24 30.52 14.47
CA LYS A 308 -0.92 30.48 15.11
C LYS A 308 -0.22 31.84 15.07
N TYR A 309 -0.41 32.59 14.00
CA TYR A 309 0.23 33.88 13.78
C TYR A 309 -0.73 35.07 13.96
N ILE A 310 -1.94 34.85 14.50
CA ILE A 310 -3.01 35.84 14.51
C ILE A 310 -2.60 37.13 15.23
N ASP A 311 -1.85 37.04 16.32
CA ASP A 311 -1.39 38.21 17.08
C ASP A 311 -0.32 39.04 16.37
N LEU A 312 0.45 38.43 15.45
CA LEU A 312 1.38 39.13 14.58
C LEU A 312 0.65 39.82 13.42
N ILE A 313 -0.43 39.23 12.91
CA ILE A 313 -1.11 39.72 11.69
C ILE A 313 -2.33 40.60 11.97
N LYS A 314 -2.97 40.51 13.14
CA LYS A 314 -4.24 41.20 13.42
C LYS A 314 -4.12 42.72 13.34
N ASN A 315 -3.13 43.30 14.00
CA ASN A 315 -2.96 44.76 14.03
C ASN A 315 -2.51 45.30 12.67
N PRO A 316 -1.50 44.70 11.99
CA PRO A 316 -1.09 45.16 10.67
C PRO A 316 -2.20 45.08 9.61
N ILE A 317 -3.00 44.01 9.62
CA ILE A 317 -4.10 43.82 8.66
C ILE A 317 -5.28 44.75 8.99
N ASN A 318 -5.69 44.84 10.26
CA ASN A 318 -6.83 45.67 10.65
C ASN A 318 -6.57 47.16 10.47
N ASN A 319 -5.33 47.60 10.72
CA ASN A 319 -4.92 49.01 10.62
C ASN A 319 -4.34 49.38 9.25
N ARG A 320 -4.25 48.42 8.32
CA ARG A 320 -3.68 48.58 6.97
C ARG A 320 -2.24 49.10 6.97
N ASP A 321 -1.42 48.64 7.92
CA ASP A 321 -0.01 49.03 8.02
C ASP A 321 0.88 48.10 7.19
N ASN A 322 1.07 48.46 5.93
CA ASN A 322 1.82 47.70 4.94
C ASN A 322 3.30 47.45 5.32
N LYS A 323 3.94 48.38 6.04
CA LYS A 323 5.35 48.23 6.48
C LYS A 323 5.43 47.21 7.62
N LEU A 324 4.48 47.25 8.53
CA LEU A 324 4.40 46.31 9.64
C LEU A 324 4.01 44.91 9.14
N VAL A 325 3.13 44.79 8.14
CA VAL A 325 2.80 43.51 7.48
C VAL A 325 4.05 42.83 6.93
N LEU A 326 4.93 43.56 6.24
CA LEU A 326 6.15 42.99 5.64
C LEU A 326 7.16 42.52 6.70
N THR A 327 7.29 43.29 7.78
CA THR A 327 8.17 42.97 8.92
C THR A 327 7.68 41.73 9.66
N GLU A 328 6.39 41.68 9.98
CA GLU A 328 5.79 40.54 10.68
C GLU A 328 5.73 39.29 9.80
N PHE A 329 5.53 39.45 8.48
CA PHE A 329 5.59 38.33 7.54
C PHE A 329 7.01 37.74 7.40
N HIS A 330 8.05 38.57 7.50
CA HIS A 330 9.43 38.08 7.54
C HIS A 330 9.68 37.21 8.79
N THR A 331 9.20 37.66 9.95
CA THR A 331 9.23 36.89 11.21
C THR A 331 8.52 35.55 11.08
N ILE A 332 7.31 35.54 10.49
CA ILE A 332 6.54 34.31 10.21
C ILE A 332 7.35 33.37 9.29
N SER A 333 7.97 33.90 8.24
CA SER A 333 8.75 33.13 7.26
C SER A 333 10.00 32.48 7.88
N CYS A 334 10.71 33.20 8.74
CA CYS A 334 11.83 32.68 9.54
C CYS A 334 11.38 31.55 10.47
N HIS A 335 10.26 31.73 11.17
CA HIS A 335 9.73 30.70 12.07
C HIS A 335 9.26 29.42 11.34
N ILE A 336 8.54 29.56 10.22
CA ILE A 336 8.13 28.42 9.38
C ILE A 336 9.36 27.67 8.86
N SER A 337 10.40 28.39 8.42
CA SER A 337 11.63 27.79 7.87
C SER A 337 12.47 27.04 8.91
N LYS A 338 12.34 27.40 10.19
CA LYS A 338 12.94 26.65 11.31
C LYS A 338 12.22 25.33 11.63
N ILE A 339 10.89 25.30 11.50
CA ILE A 339 10.06 24.17 11.94
C ILE A 339 9.87 23.13 10.83
N TYR A 340 9.76 23.58 9.58
CA TYR A 340 9.36 22.73 8.46
C TYR A 340 10.49 22.53 7.45
N VAL A 341 10.52 21.36 6.82
CA VAL A 341 11.42 21.05 5.69
C VAL A 341 11.08 21.90 4.46
N PHE A 342 12.06 22.16 3.59
CA PHE A 342 11.98 23.09 2.46
C PHE A 342 10.65 23.04 1.68
N LYS A 343 10.24 21.86 1.20
CA LYS A 343 9.00 21.69 0.41
C LYS A 343 7.74 22.09 1.18
N SER A 344 7.68 21.81 2.48
CA SER A 344 6.55 22.17 3.33
C SER A 344 6.58 23.66 3.70
N ALA A 345 7.77 24.21 3.99
CA ALA A 345 7.94 25.63 4.27
C ALA A 345 7.55 26.49 3.07
N LYS A 346 8.00 26.11 1.87
CA LYS A 346 7.67 26.76 0.60
C LYS A 346 6.18 26.87 0.37
N ASN A 347 5.45 25.76 0.53
CA ASN A 347 4.00 25.76 0.34
C ASN A 347 3.28 26.64 1.37
N ARG A 348 3.63 26.54 2.66
CA ARG A 348 2.98 27.30 3.73
C ARG A 348 3.25 28.81 3.61
N ILE A 349 4.50 29.22 3.41
CA ILE A 349 4.89 30.63 3.25
C ILE A 349 4.18 31.24 2.04
N ASN A 350 4.25 30.59 0.87
CA ASN A 350 3.66 31.16 -0.35
C ASN A 350 2.14 31.25 -0.29
N THR A 351 1.48 30.30 0.38
CA THR A 351 0.02 30.32 0.56
C THR A 351 -0.39 31.44 1.52
N LEU A 352 0.27 31.57 2.68
CA LEU A 352 0.01 32.65 3.63
C LEU A 352 0.28 34.02 3.00
N ALA A 353 1.36 34.16 2.24
CA ALA A 353 1.69 35.39 1.54
C ALA A 353 0.55 35.83 0.61
N THR A 354 0.01 34.90 -0.18
CA THR A 354 -1.09 35.19 -1.11
C THR A 354 -2.38 35.60 -0.39
N ILE A 355 -2.70 34.97 0.73
CA ILE A 355 -3.89 35.28 1.52
C ILE A 355 -3.74 36.66 2.20
N ILE A 356 -2.59 36.93 2.79
CA ILE A 356 -2.32 38.20 3.50
C ILE A 356 -2.29 39.37 2.52
N GLU A 357 -1.65 39.24 1.36
CA GLU A 357 -1.64 40.27 0.32
C GLU A 357 -3.05 40.67 -0.11
N LYS A 358 -3.92 39.69 -0.33
CA LYS A 358 -5.31 39.94 -0.70
C LYS A 358 -6.10 40.61 0.42
N ALA A 359 -5.82 40.26 1.68
CA ALA A 359 -6.45 40.87 2.85
C ALA A 359 -5.99 42.33 3.08
N SER A 360 -4.74 42.65 2.76
CA SER A 360 -4.14 43.98 2.96
C SER A 360 -4.55 45.03 1.90
N ARG A 361 -5.26 44.64 0.82
CA ARG A 361 -5.81 45.48 -0.27
C ARG A 361 -5.01 46.79 -0.52
N GLU A 362 -3.88 46.65 -1.21
CA GLU A 362 -3.10 47.63 -2.01
C GLU A 362 -1.58 47.37 -1.88
N SER A 363 -0.89 47.19 -3.01
CA SER A 363 0.57 47.34 -3.24
C SER A 363 1.59 46.61 -2.35
N VAL A 364 1.20 45.70 -1.46
CA VAL A 364 2.17 44.86 -0.72
C VAL A 364 2.49 43.61 -1.51
N ILE A 365 3.77 43.43 -1.86
CA ILE A 365 4.28 42.19 -2.43
C ILE A 365 5.12 41.50 -1.35
N LEU A 366 4.60 40.39 -0.83
CA LEU A 366 5.26 39.59 0.19
C LEU A 366 6.28 38.61 -0.43
N PRO A 367 7.48 38.48 0.15
CA PRO A 367 8.51 37.60 -0.38
C PRO A 367 8.04 36.15 -0.48
N ARG A 368 8.14 35.56 -1.68
CA ARG A 368 7.88 34.14 -1.91
C ARG A 368 9.13 33.31 -1.66
N LEU A 369 8.98 32.11 -1.12
CA LEU A 369 10.07 31.14 -0.99
C LEU A 369 10.19 30.32 -2.28
N THR A 370 11.20 30.60 -3.09
CA THR A 370 11.41 29.96 -4.40
C THR A 370 12.57 28.96 -4.40
N THR A 371 13.67 29.30 -3.73
CA THR A 371 14.94 28.55 -3.72
C THR A 371 15.29 27.98 -2.34
N GLU A 372 16.08 26.89 -2.33
CA GLU A 372 16.56 26.25 -1.10
C GLU A 372 17.64 27.10 -0.37
N LEU A 373 18.38 27.91 -1.12
CA LEU A 373 19.35 28.86 -0.57
C LEU A 373 18.65 29.90 0.33
N ARG A 374 17.57 30.51 -0.15
CA ARG A 374 16.76 31.46 0.64
C ARG A 374 16.11 30.81 1.87
N TYR A 375 15.73 29.54 1.76
CA TYR A 375 15.21 28.76 2.89
C TYR A 375 16.26 28.59 4.00
N ASN A 376 17.50 28.29 3.62
CA ASN A 376 18.59 28.13 4.58
C ASN A 376 18.96 29.47 5.25
N GLU A 377 18.89 30.59 4.54
CA GLU A 377 19.05 31.93 5.13
C GLU A 377 17.98 32.23 6.19
N LEU A 378 16.70 32.10 5.83
CA LEU A 378 15.58 32.32 6.74
C LEU A 378 15.62 31.41 7.97
N ARG A 379 16.12 30.18 7.80
CA ARG A 379 16.29 29.22 8.89
C ARG A 379 17.39 29.61 9.89
N LYS A 380 18.45 30.28 9.43
CA LYS A 380 19.59 30.71 10.25
C LYS A 380 19.30 32.00 11.05
N ASN A 381 18.35 32.82 10.60
CA ASN A 381 18.00 34.07 11.28
C ASN A 381 17.50 33.85 12.72
N GLN A 382 18.03 34.59 13.68
CA GLN A 382 17.53 34.58 15.06
C GLN A 382 16.21 35.36 15.14
N LEU A 383 15.24 34.84 15.90
CA LEU A 383 13.92 35.47 16.07
C LEU A 383 13.92 36.25 17.38
N PRO A 384 13.46 37.52 17.40
CA PRO A 384 13.33 38.30 18.63
C PRO A 384 12.39 37.62 19.63
N GLU A 385 12.71 37.69 20.92
CA GLU A 385 11.95 37.04 22.00
C GLU A 385 10.51 37.57 22.10
N LEU A 386 10.33 38.88 21.93
CA LEU A 386 9.01 39.54 21.85
C LEU A 386 8.16 39.05 20.66
N ALA A 387 8.80 38.67 19.55
CA ALA A 387 8.10 38.10 18.40
C ALA A 387 7.70 36.65 18.65
N MET A 388 8.56 35.88 19.33
CA MET A 388 8.24 34.49 19.74
C MET A 388 7.08 34.44 20.75
N GLN A 389 6.95 35.43 21.64
CA GLN A 389 5.83 35.53 22.59
C GLN A 389 4.48 35.79 21.90
N LYS A 390 4.48 36.46 20.74
CA LYS A 390 3.28 36.73 19.92
C LYS A 390 2.93 35.58 18.96
N ILE A 391 3.79 34.57 18.80
CA ILE A 391 3.48 33.38 18.01
C ILE A 391 2.84 32.37 18.95
N ALA A 392 1.61 31.95 18.67
CA ALA A 392 0.95 30.93 19.48
C ALA A 392 1.71 29.60 19.36
N VAL A 393 2.59 29.33 20.33
CA VAL A 393 3.30 28.05 20.39
C VAL A 393 2.26 27.01 20.76
N LYS A 394 2.17 25.95 19.96
CA LYS A 394 1.39 24.77 20.36
C LYS A 394 2.09 24.17 21.56
N LEU A 395 1.60 24.53 22.75
CA LEU A 395 2.09 24.03 24.02
C LEU A 395 2.26 22.53 23.90
N SER A 396 3.42 22.04 24.33
CA SER A 396 3.62 20.60 24.42
C SER A 396 2.51 20.02 25.29
N SER A 397 2.13 18.75 25.08
CA SER A 397 1.08 18.15 25.93
C SER A 397 1.42 18.21 27.43
N ALA A 398 2.70 18.39 27.77
CA ALA A 398 3.16 18.59 29.14
C ALA A 398 2.92 20.03 29.60
N GLU A 399 3.32 21.04 28.82
CA GLU A 399 3.08 22.46 29.12
C GLU A 399 1.59 22.77 29.22
N ALA A 400 0.78 22.30 28.26
CA ALA A 400 -0.67 22.50 28.29
C ALA A 400 -1.34 21.84 29.49
N PHE A 401 -0.77 20.73 29.98
CA PHE A 401 -1.25 20.07 31.18
C PHE A 401 -0.85 20.84 32.43
N ASP A 402 0.41 21.30 32.52
CA ASP A 402 0.89 22.09 33.64
C ASP A 402 0.14 23.42 33.75
N GLU A 403 -0.12 24.10 32.62
CA GLU A 403 -0.93 25.32 32.58
C GLU A 403 -2.38 25.08 33.02
N ALA A 404 -3.02 24.00 32.55
CA ALA A 404 -4.37 23.65 32.99
C ALA A 404 -4.41 23.35 34.50
N LEU A 405 -3.41 22.65 35.05
CA LEU A 405 -3.32 22.40 36.48
C LEU A 405 -3.05 23.67 37.28
N ASN A 406 -2.20 24.57 36.78
CA ASN A 406 -1.94 25.87 37.40
C ASN A 406 -3.17 26.75 37.46
N LYS A 407 -3.99 26.68 36.41
CA LYS A 407 -5.17 27.53 36.26
C LYS A 407 -6.36 27.02 37.05
N TYR A 408 -6.50 25.71 37.21
CA TYR A 408 -7.74 25.08 37.66
C TYR A 408 -7.62 24.18 38.89
N CYS A 409 -6.42 23.95 39.43
CA CYS A 409 -6.24 23.07 40.59
C CYS A 409 -5.51 23.77 41.74
N SER A 410 -5.79 23.34 42.98
CA SER A 410 -4.97 23.69 44.13
C SER A 410 -3.57 23.07 44.04
N THR A 411 -2.60 23.67 44.72
CA THR A 411 -1.20 23.19 44.71
C THR A 411 -1.07 21.72 45.09
N LYS A 412 -1.90 21.24 46.04
CA LYS A 412 -1.89 19.83 46.49
C LYS A 412 -2.44 18.89 45.42
N VAL A 413 -3.55 19.24 44.77
CA VAL A 413 -4.16 18.45 43.68
C VAL A 413 -3.29 18.44 42.43
N ARG A 414 -2.69 19.59 42.08
CA ARG A 414 -1.73 19.71 40.97
C ARG A 414 -0.57 18.73 41.11
N THR A 415 0.13 18.75 42.25
CA THR A 415 1.28 17.87 42.49
C THR A 415 0.88 16.41 42.35
N ARG A 416 -0.28 16.01 42.92
CA ARG A 416 -0.73 14.62 42.87
C ARG A 416 -1.12 14.17 41.46
N LEU A 417 -1.76 15.02 40.66
CA LEU A 417 -2.09 14.72 39.27
C LEU A 417 -0.85 14.65 38.37
N LEU A 418 0.15 15.50 38.61
CA LEU A 418 1.45 15.42 37.95
C LEU A 418 2.16 14.09 38.26
N ASP A 419 2.23 13.71 39.53
CA ASP A 419 2.82 12.44 39.97
C ASP A 419 2.10 11.24 39.35
N PHE A 420 0.76 11.26 39.36
CA PHE A 420 -0.06 10.23 38.75
C PHE A 420 0.27 10.06 37.26
N VAL A 421 0.31 11.15 36.49
CA VAL A 421 0.65 11.08 35.06
C VAL A 421 2.10 10.67 34.84
N ASN A 422 3.03 11.11 35.67
CA ASN A 422 4.46 10.81 35.55
C ASN A 422 4.81 9.37 35.91
N SER A 423 3.97 8.69 36.70
CA SER A 423 4.09 7.25 36.99
C SER A 423 3.99 6.36 35.73
N TYR A 424 3.39 6.85 34.64
CA TYR A 424 3.28 6.12 33.38
C TYR A 424 4.46 6.38 32.43
N LYS A 425 4.70 5.43 31.50
CA LYS A 425 5.79 5.52 30.51
C LYS A 425 5.65 6.77 29.62
N PRO A 426 6.74 7.41 29.18
CA PRO A 426 6.70 8.65 28.39
C PRO A 426 5.76 8.64 27.18
N LYS A 427 5.67 7.50 26.47
CA LYS A 427 4.79 7.34 25.29
C LYS A 427 3.30 7.28 25.65
N GLU A 428 2.96 6.91 26.88
CA GLU A 428 1.59 6.70 27.37
C GLU A 428 1.04 7.95 28.09
N ARG A 429 1.91 8.82 28.63
CA ARG A 429 1.52 10.05 29.37
C ARG A 429 0.53 10.93 28.59
N LYS A 430 0.69 11.03 27.27
CA LYS A 430 -0.21 11.82 26.40
C LYS A 430 -1.66 11.35 26.45
N ALA A 431 -1.89 10.04 26.66
CA ALA A 431 -3.24 9.46 26.76
C ALA A 431 -3.95 9.79 28.07
N TYR A 432 -3.20 10.22 29.11
CA TYR A 432 -3.75 10.66 30.40
C TYR A 432 -3.88 12.19 30.47
N ARG A 433 -2.90 12.93 29.95
CA ARG A 433 -2.90 14.40 29.95
C ARG A 433 -4.10 14.98 29.23
N LYS A 434 -4.39 14.52 28.01
CA LYS A 434 -5.46 15.10 27.19
C LYS A 434 -6.86 14.96 27.84
N PRO A 435 -7.30 13.76 28.28
CA PRO A 435 -8.58 13.63 28.97
C PRO A 435 -8.69 14.49 30.24
N LEU A 436 -7.60 14.61 31.01
CA LEU A 436 -7.57 15.46 32.20
C LEU A 436 -7.69 16.95 31.85
N ILE A 437 -6.98 17.44 30.84
CA ILE A 437 -7.12 18.83 30.35
C ILE A 437 -8.56 19.09 29.89
N ASP A 438 -9.10 18.19 29.05
CA ASP A 438 -10.44 18.34 28.49
C ASP A 438 -11.50 18.37 29.63
N PHE A 439 -11.34 17.55 30.68
CA PHE A 439 -12.20 17.55 31.87
C PHE A 439 -12.02 18.80 32.75
N LEU A 440 -10.78 19.21 33.05
CA LEU A 440 -10.50 20.39 33.87
C LEU A 440 -11.06 21.67 33.24
N ASN A 441 -10.92 21.82 31.92
CA ASN A 441 -11.51 22.94 31.20
C ASN A 441 -13.05 22.95 31.38
N GLN A 442 -13.71 21.81 31.17
CA GLN A 442 -15.16 21.69 31.30
C GLN A 442 -15.64 22.02 32.73
N VAL A 443 -14.96 21.48 33.74
CA VAL A 443 -15.32 21.71 35.14
C VAL A 443 -15.06 23.17 35.55
N SER A 444 -14.00 23.79 35.04
CA SER A 444 -13.63 25.16 35.38
C SER A 444 -14.58 26.23 34.85
N ASP A 445 -15.20 26.00 33.69
CA ASP A 445 -16.21 26.91 33.11
C ASP A 445 -17.44 27.00 34.04
N SER A 446 -17.61 26.05 34.95
CA SER A 446 -18.74 25.99 35.88
C SER A 446 -18.43 26.46 37.31
N SER A 447 -17.19 26.36 37.83
CA SER A 447 -16.76 26.96 39.13
C SER A 447 -15.24 26.88 39.34
N LYS A 448 -14.65 27.89 39.98
CA LYS A 448 -13.22 27.92 40.35
C LYS A 448 -12.85 26.96 41.48
N ASP A 449 -13.79 26.55 42.33
CA ASP A 449 -13.56 25.73 43.53
C ASP A 449 -14.13 24.30 43.40
N TRP A 450 -14.03 23.72 42.22
CA TRP A 450 -14.66 22.43 41.90
C TRP A 450 -14.19 21.26 42.79
N GLU A 451 -12.97 21.33 43.33
CA GLU A 451 -12.38 20.33 44.23
C GLU A 451 -13.19 20.13 45.52
N LYS A 452 -13.96 21.15 45.93
CA LYS A 452 -14.76 21.14 47.17
C LYS A 452 -16.21 20.69 46.97
N SER A 453 -16.63 20.38 45.74
CA SER A 453 -18.03 20.11 45.40
C SER A 453 -18.23 18.71 44.80
N PRO A 454 -18.45 17.68 45.64
CA PRO A 454 -18.63 16.28 45.21
C PRO A 454 -19.72 16.07 44.15
N GLU A 455 -20.88 16.70 44.34
CA GLU A 455 -22.05 16.62 43.44
C GLU A 455 -21.75 17.19 42.05
N LYS A 456 -20.90 18.22 42.00
CA LYS A 456 -20.51 18.88 40.76
C LYS A 456 -19.53 18.05 39.97
N ILE A 457 -18.55 17.43 40.64
CA ILE A 457 -17.63 16.47 40.03
C ILE A 457 -18.43 15.33 39.39
N GLN A 458 -19.46 14.84 40.08
CA GLN A 458 -20.35 13.80 39.57
C GLN A 458 -21.14 14.25 38.32
N SER A 459 -21.78 15.42 38.36
CA SER A 459 -22.53 15.98 37.23
C SER A 459 -21.62 16.19 36.01
N GLU A 460 -20.47 16.83 36.20
CA GLU A 460 -19.54 17.10 35.10
C GLU A 460 -18.90 15.84 34.52
N LEU A 461 -18.67 14.81 35.35
CA LEU A 461 -18.24 13.50 34.85
C LEU A 461 -19.31 12.85 33.97
N MET A 462 -20.59 12.96 34.31
CA MET A 462 -21.68 12.42 33.49
C MET A 462 -21.76 13.18 32.15
N ASN A 463 -21.72 14.51 32.19
CA ASN A 463 -21.68 15.35 30.99
C ASN A 463 -20.47 15.04 30.11
N TYR A 464 -19.28 14.90 30.70
CA TYR A 464 -18.07 14.54 29.97
C TYR A 464 -18.18 13.16 29.31
N ARG A 465 -18.78 12.19 29.99
CA ARG A 465 -19.04 10.85 29.44
C ARG A 465 -19.97 10.91 28.23
N ASP A 466 -21.06 11.65 28.34
CA ASP A 466 -22.10 11.71 27.31
C ASP A 466 -21.58 12.51 26.10
N ASN A 467 -20.80 13.58 26.34
CA ASN A 467 -20.05 14.29 25.31
C ASN A 467 -19.05 13.38 24.59
N LEU A 468 -18.26 12.57 25.33
CA LEU A 468 -17.35 11.61 24.72
C LEU A 468 -18.07 10.59 23.82
N LEU A 469 -19.24 10.10 24.24
CA LEU A 469 -20.04 9.16 23.45
C LEU A 469 -20.59 9.78 22.16
N SER A 470 -20.83 11.10 22.16
CA SER A 470 -21.23 11.84 20.96
C SER A 470 -20.07 12.11 19.99
N GLU A 471 -18.85 12.29 20.50
CA GLU A 471 -17.70 12.77 19.71
C GLU A 471 -16.73 11.68 19.21
N VAL A 472 -16.60 10.60 19.98
CA VAL A 472 -15.63 9.53 19.72
C VAL A 472 -16.29 8.15 19.84
N ASP A 473 -15.64 7.15 19.24
CA ASP A 473 -16.13 5.79 19.33
C ASP A 473 -16.12 5.27 20.79
N ARG A 474 -17.04 4.34 21.09
CA ARG A 474 -17.28 3.82 22.44
C ARG A 474 -16.04 3.25 23.13
N SER A 475 -15.10 2.65 22.39
CA SER A 475 -13.86 2.10 22.97
C SER A 475 -12.86 3.19 23.37
N THR A 476 -12.74 4.24 22.55
CA THR A 476 -11.93 5.42 22.86
C THR A 476 -12.57 6.23 23.98
N ALA A 477 -13.90 6.37 23.98
CA ALA A 477 -14.66 7.00 25.06
C ALA A 477 -14.43 6.26 26.38
N TYR A 478 -14.54 4.92 26.38
CA TYR A 478 -14.25 4.07 27.53
C TYR A 478 -12.86 4.31 28.10
N GLN A 479 -11.82 4.27 27.24
CA GLN A 479 -10.44 4.45 27.70
C GLN A 479 -10.20 5.85 28.28
N ARG A 480 -10.71 6.90 27.63
CA ARG A 480 -10.56 8.29 28.10
C ARG A 480 -11.29 8.53 29.42
N TYR A 481 -12.51 8.01 29.54
CA TYR A 481 -13.28 8.09 30.77
C TYR A 481 -12.58 7.33 31.91
N ASN A 482 -12.08 6.12 31.63
CA ASN A 482 -11.36 5.31 32.61
C ASN A 482 -10.13 6.05 33.17
N ASN A 483 -9.36 6.70 32.29
CA ASN A 483 -8.16 7.44 32.68
C ASN A 483 -8.46 8.58 33.65
N ILE A 484 -9.59 9.28 33.47
CA ILE A 484 -10.05 10.33 34.39
C ILE A 484 -10.53 9.72 35.71
N THR A 485 -11.36 8.67 35.65
CA THR A 485 -11.87 8.03 36.87
C THR A 485 -10.74 7.50 37.75
N ASN A 486 -9.66 6.97 37.16
CA ASN A 486 -8.50 6.52 37.92
C ASN A 486 -7.75 7.69 38.58
N ALA A 487 -7.60 8.82 37.88
CA ALA A 487 -6.97 10.00 38.44
C ALA A 487 -7.79 10.56 39.63
N LEU A 488 -9.12 10.63 39.50
CA LEU A 488 -10.00 11.10 40.57
C LEU A 488 -10.04 10.14 41.76
N LYS A 489 -10.01 8.82 41.53
CA LYS A 489 -9.87 7.82 42.60
C LYS A 489 -8.59 8.04 43.41
N VAL A 490 -7.46 8.29 42.73
CA VAL A 490 -6.20 8.60 43.42
C VAL A 490 -6.33 9.87 44.28
N LEU A 491 -7.06 10.90 43.82
CA LEU A 491 -7.30 12.09 44.65
C LEU A 491 -8.19 11.81 45.87
N ILE A 492 -9.21 10.96 45.74
CA ILE A 492 -10.06 10.51 46.86
C ILE A 492 -9.25 9.69 47.87
N GLU A 493 -8.45 8.72 47.40
CA GLU A 493 -7.60 7.87 48.24
C GLU A 493 -6.59 8.67 49.07
N HIS A 494 -6.15 9.83 48.58
CA HIS A 494 -5.20 10.71 49.26
C HIS A 494 -5.88 11.84 50.06
N GLY A 495 -7.22 11.79 50.21
CA GLY A 495 -7.98 12.78 50.97
C GLY A 495 -8.00 14.18 50.34
N LEU A 496 -7.66 14.30 49.06
CA LEU A 496 -7.66 15.57 48.33
C LEU A 496 -9.03 15.90 47.72
N LEU A 497 -9.89 14.89 47.56
CA LEU A 497 -11.32 15.03 47.27
C LEU A 497 -12.10 14.38 48.41
N ALA A 498 -13.32 14.86 48.68
CA ALA A 498 -14.16 14.29 49.71
C ALA A 498 -14.48 12.81 49.40
N SER A 499 -14.45 11.95 50.42
CA SER A 499 -14.80 10.53 50.31
C SER A 499 -16.26 10.31 49.87
N SER A 500 -17.12 11.31 50.04
CA SER A 500 -18.49 11.34 49.54
C SER A 500 -18.61 11.55 48.02
N THR A 501 -17.50 11.80 47.31
CA THR A 501 -17.50 12.00 45.85
C THR A 501 -17.80 10.71 45.12
N TYR A 502 -19.02 10.60 44.58
CA TYR A 502 -19.43 9.46 43.77
C TYR A 502 -18.86 9.54 42.36
N ILE A 503 -18.02 8.56 41.98
CA ILE A 503 -17.54 8.40 40.62
C ILE A 503 -18.49 7.48 39.86
N PRO A 504 -19.22 7.96 38.83
CA PRO A 504 -20.14 7.13 38.09
C PRO A 504 -19.46 5.92 37.43
N LYS A 505 -20.22 4.83 37.27
CA LYS A 505 -19.72 3.63 36.59
C LYS A 505 -19.26 3.99 35.18
N ASN A 506 -18.11 3.42 34.80
CA ASN A 506 -17.55 3.57 33.46
C ASN A 506 -18.55 3.06 32.41
N ILE A 507 -18.42 3.55 31.19
CA ILE A 507 -19.14 3.08 30.01
C ILE A 507 -19.04 1.55 29.98
N LYS A 508 -20.15 0.82 29.83
CA LYS A 508 -20.10 -0.64 29.67
C LYS A 508 -19.13 -0.97 28.54
N GLU A 509 -18.10 -1.77 28.83
CA GLU A 509 -17.21 -2.32 27.80
C GLU A 509 -18.11 -2.90 26.71
N SER A 510 -17.85 -2.53 25.46
CA SER A 510 -18.47 -3.25 24.35
C SER A 510 -17.90 -4.67 24.39
N SER A 511 -18.61 -5.59 25.03
CA SER A 511 -18.38 -7.01 24.84
C SER A 511 -18.56 -7.28 23.35
N ASN A 512 -17.44 -7.53 22.65
CA ASN A 512 -17.36 -8.07 21.28
C ASN A 512 -17.37 -7.12 20.08
N VAL A 513 -17.15 -5.80 20.20
CA VAL A 513 -16.76 -5.04 18.98
C VAL A 513 -15.26 -5.16 18.77
N GLU A 514 -14.84 -6.34 18.34
CA GLU A 514 -13.58 -6.52 17.64
C GLU A 514 -13.56 -5.56 16.44
N LYS A 515 -12.96 -4.38 16.60
CA LYS A 515 -12.74 -3.45 15.48
C LYS A 515 -11.76 -4.05 14.48
N TYR A 516 -12.26 -4.87 13.57
CA TYR A 516 -11.62 -5.14 12.29
C TYR A 516 -12.56 -4.61 11.24
N SER A 517 -12.20 -3.49 10.60
CA SER A 517 -13.00 -2.95 9.50
C SER A 517 -12.97 -3.84 8.25
N ASN A 518 -12.07 -4.83 8.21
CA ASN A 518 -11.80 -5.69 7.07
C ASN A 518 -11.64 -7.15 7.54
N ASN A 519 -12.19 -8.10 6.77
CA ASN A 519 -11.99 -9.53 6.96
C ASN A 519 -10.49 -9.86 7.15
N PRO A 520 -10.08 -10.43 8.30
CA PRO A 520 -8.67 -10.72 8.59
C PRO A 520 -8.12 -11.95 7.86
N LEU A 521 -8.97 -12.67 7.12
CA LEU A 521 -8.62 -13.89 6.39
C LEU A 521 -8.63 -13.64 4.88
N ILE A 522 -8.04 -14.57 4.13
CA ILE A 522 -8.11 -14.64 2.66
C ILE A 522 -9.33 -15.51 2.31
N LEU A 523 -10.51 -15.01 2.69
CA LEU A 523 -11.78 -15.71 2.57
C LEU A 523 -12.85 -14.73 2.08
N GLN A 524 -13.80 -15.22 1.29
CA GLN A 524 -14.89 -14.42 0.76
C GLN A 524 -15.82 -13.94 1.88
N VAL A 525 -16.13 -14.84 2.81
CA VAL A 525 -17.01 -14.59 3.94
C VAL A 525 -16.22 -14.05 5.12
N ASP A 526 -16.71 -12.96 5.73
CA ASP A 526 -16.20 -12.53 7.03
C ASP A 526 -16.80 -13.39 8.14
N LEU A 527 -15.97 -14.29 8.69
CA LEU A 527 -16.37 -15.20 9.77
C LEU A 527 -16.75 -14.48 11.07
N ARG A 528 -16.45 -13.18 11.18
CA ARG A 528 -16.76 -12.36 12.36
C ARG A 528 -18.05 -11.55 12.20
N ASP A 529 -18.65 -11.54 11.01
CA ASP A 529 -19.95 -10.93 10.75
C ASP A 529 -21.07 -11.98 10.91
N GLU A 530 -21.91 -11.76 11.91
CA GLU A 530 -23.03 -12.66 12.28
C GLU A 530 -24.08 -12.80 11.17
N LYS A 531 -24.19 -11.83 10.26
CA LYS A 531 -25.16 -11.88 9.15
C LYS A 531 -24.81 -12.95 8.10
N ASN A 532 -23.53 -13.25 7.95
CA ASN A 532 -23.06 -14.22 6.96
C ASN A 532 -23.23 -15.68 7.44
N HIS A 533 -23.62 -15.89 8.70
CA HIS A 533 -23.73 -17.22 9.32
C HIS A 533 -25.02 -17.97 8.92
N GLN A 534 -25.94 -17.34 8.20
CA GLN A 534 -27.27 -17.87 7.87
C GLN A 534 -27.36 -18.64 6.54
N HIS A 535 -26.29 -18.67 5.72
CA HIS A 535 -26.35 -19.15 4.33
C HIS A 535 -26.02 -20.65 4.16
N PHE A 536 -25.72 -21.38 5.24
CA PHE A 536 -25.28 -22.78 5.15
C PHE A 536 -26.26 -23.72 5.86
N SER A 537 -26.63 -24.80 5.18
CA SER A 537 -27.54 -25.86 5.64
C SER A 537 -27.02 -26.66 6.84
N GLY A 538 -25.70 -26.86 6.95
CA GLY A 538 -25.08 -27.61 8.04
C GLY A 538 -23.72 -27.10 8.53
N SER A 539 -23.43 -27.29 9.82
CA SER A 539 -22.16 -26.87 10.46
C SER A 539 -20.92 -27.51 9.83
N GLN A 540 -21.03 -28.76 9.36
CA GLN A 540 -19.93 -29.49 8.72
C GLN A 540 -19.64 -28.98 7.32
N GLU A 541 -20.68 -28.64 6.55
CA GLU A 541 -20.56 -28.06 5.22
C GLU A 541 -19.85 -26.71 5.30
N PHE A 542 -20.23 -25.88 6.28
CA PHE A 542 -19.58 -24.60 6.51
C PHE A 542 -18.08 -24.76 6.87
N ILE A 543 -17.75 -25.65 7.79
CA ILE A 543 -16.35 -25.91 8.18
C ILE A 543 -15.55 -26.37 6.95
N THR A 544 -16.11 -27.27 6.14
CA THR A 544 -15.47 -27.81 4.94
C THR A 544 -15.26 -26.71 3.89
N PHE A 545 -16.25 -25.84 3.67
CA PHE A 545 -16.15 -24.68 2.79
C PHE A 545 -15.05 -23.70 3.22
N VAL A 546 -14.99 -23.37 4.52
CA VAL A 546 -13.97 -22.47 5.06
C VAL A 546 -12.57 -23.09 4.90
N GLN A 547 -12.43 -24.38 5.22
CA GLN A 547 -11.17 -25.10 5.10
C GLN A 547 -10.68 -25.17 3.65
N SER A 548 -11.54 -25.56 2.71
CA SER A 548 -11.19 -25.68 1.29
C SER A 548 -10.86 -24.32 0.67
N SER A 549 -11.63 -23.28 0.99
CA SER A 549 -11.40 -21.93 0.48
C SER A 549 -10.09 -21.32 1.00
N LEU A 550 -9.82 -21.45 2.30
CA LEU A 550 -8.55 -20.97 2.88
C LEU A 550 -7.36 -21.74 2.31
N SER A 551 -7.47 -23.06 2.22
CA SER A 551 -6.41 -23.93 1.70
C SER A 551 -6.11 -23.61 0.23
N SER A 552 -7.13 -23.53 -0.62
CA SER A 552 -6.99 -23.19 -2.05
C SER A 552 -6.31 -21.83 -2.26
N ASN A 553 -6.77 -20.79 -1.57
CA ASN A 553 -6.22 -19.44 -1.69
C ASN A 553 -4.77 -19.35 -1.19
N LEU A 554 -4.45 -20.02 -0.08
CA LEU A 554 -3.08 -20.08 0.44
C LEU A 554 -2.16 -20.84 -0.51
N ASN A 555 -2.57 -22.02 -0.98
CA ASN A 555 -1.80 -22.86 -1.89
C ASN A 555 -1.50 -22.13 -3.20
N CYS A 556 -2.48 -21.41 -3.76
CA CYS A 556 -2.25 -20.61 -4.97
C CYS A 556 -1.20 -19.52 -4.73
N LEU A 557 -1.28 -18.79 -3.61
CA LEU A 557 -0.33 -17.73 -3.30
C LEU A 557 1.08 -18.27 -3.04
N VAL A 558 1.18 -19.42 -2.35
CA VAL A 558 2.44 -20.11 -2.08
C VAL A 558 3.05 -20.67 -3.37
N ALA A 559 2.26 -21.30 -4.25
CA ALA A 559 2.72 -21.82 -5.53
C ALA A 559 3.30 -20.72 -6.42
N VAL A 560 2.58 -19.60 -6.58
CA VAL A 560 3.10 -18.43 -7.32
C VAL A 560 4.38 -17.89 -6.69
N SER A 561 4.45 -17.85 -5.35
CA SER A 561 5.66 -17.40 -4.66
C SER A 561 6.84 -18.33 -4.92
N ARG A 562 6.63 -19.65 -4.84
CA ARG A 562 7.63 -20.68 -5.13
C ARG A 562 8.15 -20.61 -6.56
N GLU A 563 7.28 -20.40 -7.56
CA GLU A 563 7.68 -20.18 -8.95
C GLU A 563 8.57 -18.95 -9.13
N ILE A 564 8.24 -17.83 -8.46
CA ILE A 564 9.04 -16.60 -8.51
C ILE A 564 10.41 -16.83 -7.89
N ILE A 565 10.48 -17.53 -6.75
CA ILE A 565 11.73 -17.86 -6.06
C ILE A 565 12.60 -18.75 -6.95
N ALA A 566 12.05 -19.84 -7.49
CA ALA A 566 12.76 -20.77 -8.36
C ALA A 566 13.35 -20.06 -9.59
N LYS A 567 12.56 -19.24 -10.28
CA LYS A 567 13.02 -18.47 -11.46
C LYS A 567 14.10 -17.46 -11.11
N GLY A 568 13.92 -16.72 -10.00
CA GLY A 568 14.89 -15.73 -9.55
C GLY A 568 16.22 -16.35 -9.13
N TYR A 569 16.17 -17.45 -8.39
CA TYR A 569 17.36 -18.18 -7.95
C TYR A 569 18.09 -18.85 -9.11
N ALA A 570 17.36 -19.45 -10.07
CA ALA A 570 17.96 -20.01 -11.28
C ALA A 570 18.73 -18.96 -12.09
N LYS A 571 18.18 -17.75 -12.24
CA LYS A 571 18.89 -16.64 -12.90
C LYS A 571 20.15 -16.23 -12.13
N TYR A 572 20.05 -16.11 -10.81
CA TYR A 572 21.20 -15.80 -9.95
C TYR A 572 22.34 -16.81 -10.14
N LEU A 573 22.04 -18.11 -10.20
CA LEU A 573 23.04 -19.16 -10.44
C LEU A 573 23.63 -19.13 -11.86
N SER A 574 22.84 -18.74 -12.87
CA SER A 574 23.32 -18.63 -14.26
C SER A 574 24.22 -17.41 -14.53
N LYS A 575 24.46 -16.56 -13.54
CA LYS A 575 25.23 -15.31 -13.68
C LYS A 575 26.61 -15.56 -14.32
N ASP A 576 27.40 -16.48 -13.78
CA ASP A 576 28.76 -16.73 -14.28
C ASP A 576 28.76 -17.34 -15.70
N GLU A 577 27.76 -18.16 -16.01
CA GLU A 577 27.56 -18.69 -17.37
C GLU A 577 27.23 -17.57 -18.37
N VAL A 578 26.37 -16.62 -17.98
CA VAL A 578 26.03 -15.45 -18.79
C VAL A 578 27.25 -14.54 -18.96
N ILE A 579 28.05 -14.34 -17.92
CA ILE A 579 29.30 -13.57 -17.99
C ILE A 579 30.26 -14.25 -18.97
N SER A 580 30.44 -15.57 -18.93
CA SER A 580 31.37 -16.29 -19.81
C SER A 580 31.08 -16.13 -21.31
N ARG A 581 29.83 -15.81 -21.67
CA ARG A 581 29.40 -15.53 -23.04
C ARG A 581 29.66 -14.09 -23.49
N SER A 582 30.06 -13.21 -22.57
CA SER A 582 30.43 -11.81 -22.85
C SER A 582 31.73 -11.74 -23.63
N LYS A 583 31.76 -10.91 -24.67
CA LYS A 583 32.96 -10.67 -25.50
C LYS A 583 33.75 -9.43 -25.08
N CYS A 584 33.37 -8.79 -23.97
CA CYS A 584 33.91 -7.48 -23.57
C CYS A 584 34.71 -7.51 -22.26
N ILE A 585 34.88 -8.67 -21.60
CA ILE A 585 35.49 -8.79 -20.27
C ILE A 585 36.91 -8.19 -20.23
N GLU A 586 37.72 -8.45 -21.27
CA GLU A 586 39.10 -7.95 -21.38
C GLU A 586 39.22 -6.42 -21.46
N LYS A 587 38.11 -5.69 -21.66
CA LYS A 587 38.12 -4.23 -21.85
C LYS A 587 37.78 -3.43 -20.59
N PHE A 588 37.40 -4.08 -19.48
CA PHE A 588 36.89 -3.39 -18.28
C PHE A 588 37.95 -3.03 -17.22
N SER A 589 39.25 -3.12 -17.54
CA SER A 589 40.34 -2.73 -16.64
C SER A 589 40.26 -1.24 -16.21
N PRO A 590 40.58 -0.88 -14.95
CA PRO A 590 40.48 0.49 -14.44
C PRO A 590 41.44 1.47 -15.16
N GLU A 591 42.46 0.92 -15.83
CA GLU A 591 43.48 1.66 -16.58
C GLU A 591 43.01 2.06 -17.99
N ASN A 592 41.92 1.45 -18.51
CA ASN A 592 41.35 1.82 -19.79
C ASN A 592 40.37 2.97 -19.61
N SER A 593 40.76 4.18 -20.02
CA SER A 593 39.86 5.31 -20.11
C SER A 593 38.78 5.03 -21.18
N PHE A 594 37.53 4.86 -20.77
CA PHE A 594 36.38 4.94 -21.67
C PHE A 594 36.13 6.41 -22.08
N GLU A 595 37.12 7.07 -22.65
CA GLU A 595 36.97 8.39 -23.27
C GLU A 595 36.37 8.22 -24.66
N ASN A 596 35.11 8.63 -24.81
CA ASN A 596 34.47 9.04 -26.07
C ASN A 596 34.82 8.22 -27.33
N GLN A 597 34.79 6.88 -27.27
CA GLN A 597 34.87 6.08 -28.50
C GLN A 597 33.50 6.01 -29.18
N HIS A 598 33.28 6.94 -30.11
CA HIS A 598 32.30 6.79 -31.19
C HIS A 598 32.75 5.66 -32.15
N SER A 599 32.51 4.39 -31.81
CA SER A 599 32.23 3.33 -32.80
C SER A 599 31.90 2.02 -32.09
N VAL A 600 30.72 1.48 -32.39
CA VAL A 600 30.14 0.22 -31.85
C VAL A 600 29.66 0.33 -30.40
N ASP A 601 28.35 0.54 -30.25
CA ASP A 601 27.70 0.60 -28.94
C ASP A 601 27.53 -0.82 -28.38
N TYR A 602 28.49 -1.26 -27.57
CA TYR A 602 28.59 -2.63 -27.05
C TYR A 602 27.41 -3.06 -26.16
N PHE A 603 26.58 -2.09 -25.75
CA PHE A 603 25.43 -2.27 -24.84
C PHE A 603 24.07 -2.04 -25.52
N ASP A 604 24.05 -1.68 -26.81
CA ASP A 604 22.83 -1.45 -27.59
C ASP A 604 22.42 -2.71 -28.39
N VAL A 605 21.12 -3.00 -28.42
CA VAL A 605 20.53 -4.11 -29.20
C VAL A 605 20.49 -3.77 -30.70
N LYS A 606 20.54 -2.47 -31.04
CA LYS A 606 20.39 -1.97 -32.43
C LYS A 606 21.67 -2.02 -33.25
N SER A 607 22.82 -2.31 -32.65
CA SER A 607 24.15 -2.23 -33.27
C SER A 607 24.65 -3.56 -33.89
N PHE A 608 23.77 -4.51 -34.23
CA PHE A 608 24.14 -5.87 -34.68
C PHE A 608 25.00 -6.65 -33.65
N ASN A 609 24.97 -6.25 -32.37
CA ASN A 609 25.68 -6.94 -31.31
C ASN A 609 24.83 -8.11 -30.76
N ILE A 610 25.39 -9.32 -30.77
CA ILE A 610 24.63 -10.57 -30.53
C ILE A 610 24.38 -10.82 -29.02
N TYR A 611 25.07 -10.11 -28.11
CA TYR A 611 25.07 -10.39 -26.66
C TYR A 611 24.97 -9.15 -25.74
N PRO A 612 23.94 -8.29 -25.88
CA PRO A 612 23.83 -7.05 -25.10
C PRO A 612 23.53 -7.27 -23.61
N ILE A 613 22.90 -8.39 -23.23
CA ILE A 613 22.60 -8.70 -21.82
C ILE A 613 23.86 -9.20 -21.12
N GLU A 614 24.59 -10.11 -21.75
CA GLU A 614 25.85 -10.69 -21.28
C GLU A 614 26.89 -9.59 -21.01
N ASN A 615 27.04 -8.63 -21.93
CA ASN A 615 27.95 -7.51 -21.76
C ASN A 615 27.56 -6.60 -20.60
N LYS A 616 26.26 -6.34 -20.40
CA LYS A 616 25.76 -5.57 -19.26
C LYS A 616 25.99 -6.31 -17.94
N VAL A 617 25.71 -7.61 -17.89
CA VAL A 617 25.93 -8.42 -16.70
C VAL A 617 27.41 -8.46 -16.34
N ALA A 618 28.30 -8.67 -17.32
CA ALA A 618 29.75 -8.64 -17.09
C ALA A 618 30.23 -7.26 -16.57
N TYR A 619 29.75 -6.16 -17.16
CA TYR A 619 30.11 -4.82 -16.70
C TYR A 619 29.69 -4.56 -15.25
N PHE A 620 28.43 -4.83 -14.91
CA PHE A 620 27.91 -4.56 -13.57
C PHE A 620 28.41 -5.57 -12.52
N ASP A 621 28.88 -6.75 -12.94
CA ASP A 621 29.57 -7.70 -12.05
C ASP A 621 30.96 -7.19 -11.66
N TYR A 622 31.68 -6.61 -12.63
CA TYR A 622 32.99 -6.01 -12.40
C TYR A 622 32.90 -4.78 -11.48
N PHE A 623 31.94 -3.88 -11.73
CA PHE A 623 31.68 -2.68 -10.92
C PHE A 623 30.56 -2.88 -9.88
N PHE A 624 30.49 -4.05 -9.27
CA PHE A 624 29.39 -4.40 -8.39
C PHE A 624 29.36 -3.55 -7.11
N ASP A 625 30.52 -3.22 -6.55
CA ASP A 625 30.60 -2.45 -5.30
C ASP A 625 30.14 -1.01 -5.51
N GLU A 626 30.52 -0.40 -6.64
CA GLU A 626 30.05 0.91 -7.08
C GLU A 626 28.53 0.86 -7.35
N LEU A 627 28.05 -0.18 -8.04
CA LEU A 627 26.62 -0.39 -8.28
C LEU A 627 25.82 -0.43 -6.98
N VAL A 628 26.31 -1.17 -5.98
CA VAL A 628 25.68 -1.31 -4.67
C VAL A 628 25.61 0.05 -3.92
N ARG A 629 26.63 0.89 -4.06
CA ARG A 629 26.67 2.26 -3.53
C ARG A 629 25.91 3.28 -4.39
N ASN A 630 25.35 2.85 -5.54
CA ASN A 630 24.72 3.70 -6.55
C ASN A 630 25.69 4.78 -7.10
N GLU A 631 26.96 4.40 -7.21
CA GLU A 631 28.02 5.15 -7.86
C GLU A 631 28.03 4.77 -9.36
N ARG A 632 28.32 5.75 -10.22
CA ARG A 632 28.48 5.51 -11.66
C ARG A 632 29.97 5.55 -11.99
N PRO A 633 30.61 4.39 -12.25
CA PRO A 633 32.02 4.35 -12.60
C PRO A 633 32.29 5.12 -13.91
N HIS A 634 31.36 5.00 -14.88
CA HIS A 634 31.46 5.64 -16.19
C HIS A 634 30.13 6.28 -16.58
N ASN A 635 30.20 7.39 -17.32
CA ASN A 635 29.02 8.10 -17.84
C ASN A 635 28.68 7.64 -19.28
N ILE A 636 28.17 6.42 -19.41
CA ILE A 636 27.79 5.84 -20.71
C ILE A 636 26.28 6.04 -20.91
N GLU A 637 25.88 6.90 -21.86
CA GLU A 637 24.46 7.33 -22.06
C GLU A 637 23.46 6.17 -22.16
N LYS A 638 23.87 5.03 -22.74
CA LYS A 638 23.00 3.87 -22.99
C LYS A 638 23.12 2.72 -21.99
N LEU A 639 24.05 2.81 -21.03
CA LEU A 639 24.24 1.78 -20.03
C LEU A 639 23.36 2.06 -18.81
N GLN A 640 22.24 1.34 -18.71
CA GLN A 640 21.31 1.45 -17.59
C GLN A 640 21.21 0.14 -16.83
N PHE A 641 21.30 0.23 -15.51
CA PHE A 641 20.98 -0.87 -14.62
C PHE A 641 19.45 -1.01 -14.52
N GLY A 642 18.90 -2.09 -15.07
CA GLY A 642 17.48 -2.28 -15.25
C GLY A 642 16.94 -3.59 -14.66
N THR A 643 15.62 -3.76 -14.74
CA THR A 643 14.91 -4.99 -14.34
C THR A 643 15.31 -6.21 -15.17
N ASP A 644 15.90 -6.01 -16.34
CA ASP A 644 16.39 -7.03 -17.26
C ASP A 644 17.55 -7.84 -16.68
N ILE A 645 18.41 -7.20 -15.88
CA ILE A 645 19.64 -7.81 -15.33
C ILE A 645 19.67 -7.92 -13.80
N LEU A 646 18.76 -7.24 -13.10
CA LEU A 646 18.75 -7.13 -11.63
C LEU A 646 18.85 -8.48 -10.89
N GLU A 647 18.15 -9.51 -11.39
CA GLU A 647 18.05 -10.82 -10.73
C GLU A 647 19.35 -11.64 -10.78
N TYR A 648 20.27 -11.35 -11.72
CA TYR A 648 21.58 -12.01 -11.79
C TYR A 648 22.50 -11.60 -10.62
N PHE A 649 22.25 -10.44 -10.03
CA PHE A 649 23.15 -9.81 -9.06
C PHE A 649 22.78 -10.07 -7.60
N GLY A 650 21.64 -10.72 -7.35
CA GLY A 650 21.25 -11.16 -6.01
C GLY A 650 19.80 -10.90 -5.67
N LEU A 651 19.56 -10.68 -4.37
CA LEU A 651 18.22 -10.60 -3.81
C LEU A 651 17.50 -9.30 -4.23
N THR A 652 16.29 -9.46 -4.76
CA THR A 652 15.41 -8.34 -5.14
C THR A 652 14.21 -8.24 -4.18
N PRO A 653 13.54 -7.07 -4.08
CA PRO A 653 12.34 -6.95 -3.25
C PRO A 653 11.21 -7.91 -3.65
N LEU A 654 11.12 -8.28 -4.94
CA LEU A 654 10.11 -9.23 -5.43
C LEU A 654 10.37 -10.65 -4.91
N ILE A 655 11.61 -11.14 -5.07
CA ILE A 655 12.03 -12.47 -4.61
C ILE A 655 11.97 -12.53 -3.07
N ALA A 656 12.45 -11.49 -2.39
CA ALA A 656 12.38 -11.39 -0.93
C ALA A 656 10.93 -11.45 -0.43
N SER A 657 10.00 -10.72 -1.05
CA SER A 657 8.58 -10.79 -0.68
C SER A 657 7.95 -12.16 -0.96
N ALA A 658 8.36 -12.85 -2.02
CA ALA A 658 7.92 -14.22 -2.28
C ALA A 658 8.42 -15.19 -1.19
N MET A 659 9.70 -15.11 -0.82
CA MET A 659 10.28 -15.89 0.28
C MET A 659 9.57 -15.59 1.61
N GLN A 660 9.25 -14.33 1.88
CA GLN A 660 8.52 -13.92 3.08
C GLN A 660 7.12 -14.53 3.16
N ILE A 661 6.44 -14.76 2.02
CA ILE A 661 5.13 -15.43 1.99
C ILE A 661 5.27 -16.89 2.44
N VAL A 662 6.20 -17.65 1.85
CA VAL A 662 6.45 -19.06 2.20
C VAL A 662 6.86 -19.18 3.67
N ILE A 663 7.81 -18.37 4.12
CA ILE A 663 8.27 -18.36 5.51
C ILE A 663 7.13 -18.03 6.48
N THR A 664 6.27 -17.06 6.12
CA THR A 664 5.15 -16.67 6.99
C THR A 664 4.08 -17.74 7.06
N GLU A 665 3.81 -18.43 5.95
CA GLU A 665 2.86 -19.53 5.87
C GLU A 665 3.35 -20.73 6.69
N GLU A 666 4.62 -21.11 6.59
CA GLU A 666 5.11 -22.31 7.30
C GLU A 666 5.43 -22.04 8.78
N LEU A 667 6.10 -20.92 9.11
CA LEU A 667 6.64 -20.67 10.46
C LEU A 667 5.78 -19.72 11.31
N GLY A 668 4.80 -19.03 10.70
CA GLY A 668 3.86 -18.17 11.41
C GLY A 668 4.48 -16.93 12.04
N PHE A 669 5.57 -16.41 11.47
CA PHE A 669 6.22 -15.19 11.95
C PHE A 669 5.35 -13.95 11.74
N ASN A 670 5.52 -12.96 12.61
CA ASN A 670 4.88 -11.67 12.45
C ASN A 670 5.58 -10.90 11.31
N PRO A 671 4.86 -10.31 10.34
CA PRO A 671 5.49 -9.68 9.17
C PRO A 671 6.54 -8.61 9.53
N HIS A 672 6.25 -7.76 10.52
CA HIS A 672 7.22 -6.76 10.99
C HIS A 672 8.52 -7.39 11.52
N SER A 673 8.39 -8.50 12.24
CA SER A 673 9.52 -9.24 12.78
C SER A 673 10.34 -9.91 11.68
N LEU A 674 9.70 -10.27 10.56
CA LEU A 674 10.38 -10.86 9.42
C LEU A 674 11.09 -9.81 8.56
N TYR A 675 10.50 -8.61 8.38
CA TYR A 675 11.12 -7.54 7.60
C TYR A 675 12.47 -7.08 8.17
N GLU A 676 12.65 -7.12 9.49
CA GLU A 676 13.87 -6.68 10.18
C GLU A 676 14.78 -7.87 10.58
N ALA A 677 14.65 -9.01 9.89
CA ALA A 677 15.44 -10.20 10.24
C ALA A 677 16.95 -9.98 9.94
N ALA A 678 17.79 -10.25 10.94
CA ALA A 678 19.25 -10.16 10.89
C ALA A 678 19.91 -11.56 10.83
N ILE A 679 21.19 -11.62 10.45
CA ILE A 679 21.96 -12.87 10.31
C ILE A 679 22.92 -13.14 11.48
N SER A 680 23.33 -12.09 12.18
CA SER A 680 24.08 -12.12 13.43
C SER A 680 23.22 -11.46 14.52
N SER A 681 23.52 -11.68 15.80
CA SER A 681 22.81 -11.03 16.92
C SER A 681 23.53 -9.74 17.31
N PRO A 682 23.05 -8.54 16.93
CA PRO A 682 23.75 -7.29 17.22
C PRO A 682 23.35 -6.75 18.60
N HIS A 683 22.07 -6.89 18.99
CA HIS A 683 21.51 -6.32 20.22
C HIS A 683 20.34 -7.15 20.81
N ARG A 684 20.07 -7.00 22.12
CA ARG A 684 18.86 -7.55 22.78
C ARG A 684 17.60 -6.92 22.17
N GLY A 685 16.91 -7.65 21.29
CA GLY A 685 15.63 -7.16 20.77
C GLY A 685 15.25 -7.61 19.37
N GLU A 686 16.26 -7.94 18.56
CA GLU A 686 16.11 -8.18 17.13
C GLU A 686 15.77 -9.64 16.82
N VAL A 687 15.15 -9.84 15.67
CA VAL A 687 14.96 -11.18 15.12
C VAL A 687 16.22 -11.54 14.37
N PHE A 688 16.86 -12.63 14.76
CA PHE A 688 18.05 -13.09 14.07
C PHE A 688 17.92 -14.56 13.65
N ILE A 689 18.59 -14.87 12.55
CA ILE A 689 18.57 -16.15 11.87
C ILE A 689 19.98 -16.73 11.96
N LEU A 690 20.10 -17.90 12.57
CA LEU A 690 21.33 -18.68 12.56
C LEU A 690 21.14 -19.90 11.68
N VAL A 691 22.11 -20.16 10.82
CA VAL A 691 22.21 -21.44 10.09
C VAL A 691 23.20 -22.32 10.86
N ASN A 692 22.80 -23.54 11.17
CA ASN A 692 23.69 -24.52 11.81
C ASN A 692 24.47 -25.31 10.75
N ASP A 693 25.56 -25.94 11.16
CA ASP A 693 26.46 -26.71 10.30
C ASP A 693 25.77 -27.88 9.55
N GLU A 694 24.70 -28.42 10.12
CA GLU A 694 23.85 -29.47 9.52
C GLU A 694 22.91 -28.95 8.42
N GLY A 695 22.99 -27.66 8.07
CA GLY A 695 22.07 -27.03 7.12
C GLY A 695 20.66 -26.83 7.67
N SER A 696 20.43 -26.95 8.99
CA SER A 696 19.17 -26.55 9.61
C SER A 696 19.17 -25.06 9.92
N VAL A 697 18.01 -24.40 9.81
CA VAL A 697 17.90 -22.96 10.11
C VAL A 697 17.20 -22.77 11.45
N ARG A 698 17.90 -22.14 12.40
CA ARG A 698 17.39 -21.77 13.72
C ARG A 698 17.12 -20.27 13.76
N VAL A 699 15.85 -19.90 13.88
CA VAL A 699 15.42 -18.51 14.00
C VAL A 699 15.10 -18.20 15.45
N LYS A 700 15.69 -17.13 15.99
CA LYS A 700 15.35 -16.62 17.32
C LYS A 700 14.61 -15.30 17.18
N VAL A 701 13.40 -15.25 17.73
CA VAL A 701 12.53 -14.07 17.70
C VAL A 701 12.37 -13.54 19.12
N TYR A 702 12.86 -12.32 19.38
CA TYR A 702 12.61 -11.64 20.64
C TYR A 702 11.26 -10.91 20.62
N LYS A 703 10.34 -11.30 21.49
CA LYS A 703 9.05 -10.61 21.64
C LYS A 703 9.14 -9.55 22.73
N LYS A 704 9.41 -8.29 22.34
CA LYS A 704 9.56 -7.14 23.27
C LYS A 704 8.43 -6.99 24.29
N ARG A 705 7.17 -7.29 23.90
CA ARG A 705 6.00 -7.21 24.80
C ARG A 705 5.86 -8.42 25.75
N ALA A 706 6.32 -9.59 25.31
CA ALA A 706 6.24 -10.83 26.10
C ALA A 706 7.53 -11.13 26.88
N LYS A 707 8.60 -10.35 26.65
CA LYS A 707 9.95 -10.55 27.22
C LYS A 707 10.46 -11.99 27.08
N HIS A 708 10.08 -12.67 26.01
CA HIS A 708 10.39 -14.07 25.76
C HIS A 708 11.02 -14.25 24.38
N ILE A 709 11.97 -15.17 24.28
CA ILE A 709 12.63 -15.56 23.04
C ILE A 709 11.95 -16.83 22.53
N ARG A 710 11.28 -16.73 21.38
CA ARG A 710 10.79 -17.89 20.66
C ARG A 710 11.92 -18.42 19.78
N GLN A 711 12.23 -19.70 19.90
CA GLN A 711 13.13 -20.39 18.98
C GLN A 711 12.29 -21.27 18.06
N VAL A 712 12.55 -21.17 16.75
CA VAL A 712 11.93 -22.03 15.74
C VAL A 712 13.06 -22.62 14.92
N SER A 713 13.08 -23.93 14.76
CA SER A 713 13.99 -24.64 13.87
C SER A 713 13.20 -25.23 12.72
N THR A 714 13.70 -25.06 11.50
CA THR A 714 13.20 -25.78 10.33
C THR A 714 14.31 -26.67 9.77
N LYS A 715 13.97 -27.93 9.49
CA LYS A 715 14.85 -28.90 8.83
C LYS A 715 14.56 -28.80 7.34
N GLY A 716 15.51 -28.27 6.58
CA GLY A 716 15.41 -28.23 5.13
C GLY A 716 15.78 -29.58 4.51
N SER A 717 15.47 -29.72 3.22
CA SER A 717 15.95 -30.85 2.41
C SER A 717 17.48 -30.94 2.40
N ASN A 718 18.00 -32.17 2.34
CA ASN A 718 19.41 -32.44 2.10
C ASN A 718 19.80 -32.25 0.63
N LYS A 719 18.82 -32.07 -0.27
CA LYS A 719 19.09 -31.77 -1.67
C LYS A 719 19.79 -30.42 -1.81
N PRO A 720 20.77 -30.29 -2.73
CA PRO A 720 21.32 -28.99 -3.12
C PRO A 720 20.22 -28.00 -3.52
N LEU A 721 20.35 -26.73 -3.14
CA LEU A 721 19.32 -25.70 -3.37
C LEU A 721 18.98 -25.52 -4.85
N ASN A 722 19.96 -25.71 -5.74
CA ASN A 722 19.81 -25.61 -7.19
C ASN A 722 19.02 -26.77 -7.84
N HIS A 723 18.84 -27.89 -7.12
CA HIS A 723 18.10 -29.05 -7.61
C HIS A 723 16.67 -29.14 -7.06
N LEU A 724 16.27 -28.20 -6.20
CA LEU A 724 14.92 -28.17 -5.64
C LEU A 724 13.91 -27.78 -6.71
N GLN A 725 12.86 -28.60 -6.85
CA GLN A 725 11.70 -28.22 -7.64
C GLN A 725 10.92 -27.10 -6.92
N PRO A 726 10.17 -26.24 -7.64
CA PRO A 726 9.42 -25.15 -7.01
C PRO A 726 8.56 -25.61 -5.82
N GLU A 727 7.91 -26.76 -5.92
CA GLU A 727 7.03 -27.32 -4.89
C GLU A 727 7.79 -27.73 -3.62
N GLU A 728 9.08 -28.06 -3.74
CA GLU A 728 9.97 -28.47 -2.65
C GLU A 728 10.60 -27.27 -1.91
N ILE A 729 10.39 -26.04 -2.38
CA ILE A 729 10.92 -24.83 -1.75
C ILE A 729 10.12 -24.54 -0.46
N ASP A 730 10.73 -24.91 0.67
CA ASP A 730 10.24 -24.66 2.03
C ASP A 730 10.87 -23.39 2.64
N ALA A 731 10.49 -23.06 3.88
CA ALA A 731 11.02 -21.92 4.61
C ALA A 731 12.54 -22.02 4.87
N ALA A 732 13.08 -23.24 5.02
CA ALA A 732 14.52 -23.43 5.24
C ALA A 732 15.30 -23.10 3.96
N ALA A 733 14.83 -23.61 2.81
CA ALA A 733 15.35 -23.30 1.48
C ALA A 733 15.26 -21.80 1.19
N CYS A 734 14.13 -21.15 1.49
CA CYS A 734 13.97 -19.70 1.35
C CYS A 734 15.03 -18.92 2.14
N LEU A 735 15.25 -19.28 3.42
CA LEU A 735 16.23 -18.61 4.27
C LEU A 735 17.67 -18.82 3.79
N LYS A 736 18.01 -20.04 3.33
CA LYS A 736 19.33 -20.34 2.76
C LYS A 736 19.57 -19.61 1.44
N MET A 737 18.62 -19.66 0.50
CA MET A 737 18.69 -18.93 -0.77
C MET A 737 18.79 -17.42 -0.51
N ALA A 738 18.02 -16.88 0.44
CA ALA A 738 18.13 -15.47 0.82
C ALA A 738 19.53 -15.13 1.34
N LEU A 739 20.14 -16.01 2.15
CA LEU A 739 21.51 -15.81 2.64
C LEU A 739 22.52 -15.80 1.49
N GLU A 740 22.47 -16.77 0.59
CA GLU A 740 23.37 -16.85 -0.57
C GLU A 740 23.21 -15.63 -1.49
N MET A 741 21.98 -15.33 -1.92
CA MET A 741 21.69 -14.26 -2.88
C MET A 741 22.01 -12.85 -2.39
N SER A 742 22.11 -12.63 -1.08
CA SER A 742 22.42 -11.29 -0.53
C SER A 742 23.80 -11.22 0.12
N GLU A 743 24.59 -12.29 0.09
CA GLU A 743 25.92 -12.34 0.71
C GLU A 743 26.85 -11.24 0.16
N ARG A 744 26.98 -11.15 -1.16
CA ARG A 744 27.87 -10.17 -1.81
C ARG A 744 27.46 -8.73 -1.48
N THR A 745 26.17 -8.41 -1.60
CA THR A 745 25.63 -7.08 -1.25
C THR A 745 25.84 -6.74 0.22
N ARG A 746 25.62 -7.69 1.13
CA ARG A 746 25.83 -7.48 2.57
C ARG A 746 27.29 -7.23 2.91
N LYS A 747 28.22 -7.99 2.31
CA LYS A 747 29.66 -7.79 2.49
C LYS A 747 30.09 -6.40 2.02
N SER A 748 29.63 -5.98 0.84
CA SER A 748 29.92 -4.66 0.27
C SER A 748 29.41 -3.49 1.13
N LEU A 749 28.23 -3.62 1.73
CA LEU A 749 27.62 -2.59 2.60
C LEU A 749 27.91 -2.73 4.09
N ASN A 750 28.62 -3.78 4.51
CA ASN A 750 28.74 -4.17 5.92
C ASN A 750 27.38 -4.24 6.64
N SER A 751 26.39 -4.89 6.01
CA SER A 751 25.00 -4.97 6.50
C SER A 751 24.72 -6.33 7.16
N GLU A 752 24.13 -6.31 8.37
CA GLU A 752 23.75 -7.51 9.12
C GLU A 752 22.31 -7.99 8.84
N TYR A 753 21.57 -7.30 7.95
CA TYR A 753 20.18 -7.63 7.65
C TYR A 753 20.06 -8.67 6.53
N LEU A 754 19.23 -9.70 6.76
CA LEU A 754 18.97 -10.76 5.78
C LEU A 754 18.48 -10.18 4.46
N TRP A 755 17.50 -9.27 4.50
CA TRP A 755 16.84 -8.75 3.30
C TRP A 755 17.53 -7.54 2.70
N THR A 756 18.86 -7.48 2.74
CA THR A 756 19.61 -6.44 2.01
C THR A 756 19.44 -6.69 0.51
N CYS A 757 18.66 -5.84 -0.17
CA CYS A 757 18.26 -6.03 -1.57
C CYS A 757 18.86 -4.95 -2.47
N LEU A 758 19.10 -5.32 -3.74
CA LEU A 758 19.38 -4.36 -4.81
C LEU A 758 18.09 -3.59 -5.17
N LEU A 759 18.20 -2.27 -5.31
CA LEU A 759 17.09 -1.37 -5.62
C LEU A 759 17.35 -0.64 -6.96
N LEU A 760 16.29 -0.40 -7.73
CA LEU A 760 16.41 0.33 -8.99
C LEU A 760 16.53 1.83 -8.72
N GLY A 761 17.62 2.43 -9.20
CA GLY A 761 17.87 3.87 -9.10
C GLY A 761 18.13 4.36 -7.67
N ALA A 762 18.48 3.45 -6.76
CA ALA A 762 18.84 3.77 -5.37
C ALA A 762 19.93 2.80 -4.89
N PRO A 763 20.74 3.20 -3.89
CA PRO A 763 21.68 2.28 -3.25
C PRO A 763 20.97 1.04 -2.73
N ALA A 764 21.68 -0.08 -2.75
CA ALA A 764 21.17 -1.30 -2.14
C ALA A 764 21.00 -1.06 -0.63
N ALA A 765 19.92 -1.59 -0.07
CA ALA A 765 19.55 -1.33 1.31
C ALA A 765 18.54 -2.36 1.81
N LEU A 766 18.23 -2.31 3.10
CA LEU A 766 17.04 -2.94 3.64
C LEU A 766 15.78 -2.24 3.09
N PRO A 767 14.92 -2.92 2.31
CA PRO A 767 13.71 -2.30 1.77
C PRO A 767 12.78 -1.84 2.88
N TRP A 768 12.10 -0.72 2.64
CA TRP A 768 11.06 -0.23 3.52
C TRP A 768 9.86 -1.18 3.47
N SER A 769 9.08 -1.23 4.55
CA SER A 769 7.86 -2.07 4.61
C SER A 769 6.87 -1.80 3.47
N THR A 770 6.82 -0.56 2.95
CA THR A 770 6.02 -0.19 1.77
C THR A 770 6.53 -0.81 0.48
N THR A 771 7.85 -1.01 0.34
CA THR A 771 8.49 -1.64 -0.82
C THR A 771 8.17 -3.13 -0.85
N PHE A 772 8.30 -3.83 0.29
CA PHE A 772 7.85 -5.22 0.43
C PHE A 772 6.35 -5.36 0.14
N GLN A 773 5.52 -4.43 0.64
CA GLN A 773 4.08 -4.46 0.34
C GLN A 773 3.80 -4.23 -1.15
N GLY A 774 4.56 -3.36 -1.81
CA GLY A 774 4.46 -3.15 -3.26
C GLY A 774 4.81 -4.40 -4.07
N ALA A 775 5.88 -5.09 -3.69
CA ALA A 775 6.27 -6.38 -4.27
C ALA A 775 5.22 -7.47 -4.00
N PHE A 776 4.74 -7.61 -2.76
CA PHE A 776 3.65 -8.51 -2.39
C PHE A 776 2.39 -8.26 -3.23
N ASN A 777 2.06 -6.99 -3.49
CA ASN A 777 0.90 -6.64 -4.32
C ASN A 777 1.04 -7.17 -5.75
N LYS A 778 2.25 -7.22 -6.32
CA LYS A 778 2.48 -7.85 -7.63
C LYS A 778 2.22 -9.36 -7.57
N ILE A 779 2.75 -10.03 -6.55
CA ILE A 779 2.59 -11.48 -6.35
C ILE A 779 1.10 -11.86 -6.20
N ARG A 780 0.35 -11.14 -5.37
CA ARG A 780 -1.08 -11.43 -5.18
C ARG A 780 -1.93 -11.14 -6.42
N HIS A 781 -1.51 -10.21 -7.27
CA HIS A 781 -2.17 -9.97 -8.56
C HIS A 781 -1.97 -11.15 -9.51
N ILE A 782 -0.76 -11.72 -9.59
CA ILE A 782 -0.49 -12.93 -10.37
C ILE A 782 -1.31 -14.12 -9.82
N ALA A 783 -1.36 -14.27 -8.49
CA ALA A 783 -2.17 -15.33 -7.86
C ALA A 783 -3.67 -15.14 -8.13
N TYR A 784 -4.17 -13.91 -8.15
CA TYR A 784 -5.54 -13.61 -8.57
C TYR A 784 -5.79 -13.98 -10.03
N GLU A 785 -4.88 -13.63 -10.96
CA GLU A 785 -5.03 -13.96 -12.38
C GLU A 785 -5.06 -15.47 -12.63
N LYS A 786 -4.29 -16.26 -11.86
CA LYS A 786 -4.30 -17.73 -11.98
C LYS A 786 -5.54 -18.40 -11.39
N SER A 787 -6.08 -17.89 -10.28
CA SER A 787 -7.16 -18.56 -9.53
C SER A 787 -8.56 -17.98 -9.75
N GLY A 788 -8.66 -16.71 -10.17
CA GLY A 788 -9.91 -15.96 -10.22
C GLY A 788 -10.44 -15.49 -8.84
N SER A 789 -9.80 -15.83 -7.73
CA SER A 789 -10.28 -15.49 -6.37
C SER A 789 -10.08 -14.01 -6.02
N ALA A 790 -11.19 -13.26 -5.91
CA ALA A 790 -11.17 -11.84 -5.60
C ALA A 790 -10.54 -11.52 -4.23
N GLU A 791 -10.56 -12.47 -3.30
CA GLU A 791 -9.99 -12.38 -1.95
C GLU A 791 -8.47 -12.14 -1.99
N LEU A 792 -7.80 -12.67 -3.01
CA LEU A 792 -6.36 -12.48 -3.21
C LEU A 792 -6.00 -11.02 -3.55
N LYS A 793 -6.92 -10.24 -4.15
CA LYS A 793 -6.70 -8.81 -4.43
C LYS A 793 -6.47 -7.99 -3.17
N VAL A 794 -6.97 -8.45 -2.03
CA VAL A 794 -6.85 -7.76 -0.73
C VAL A 794 -5.97 -8.53 0.26
N ALA A 795 -5.26 -9.57 -0.20
CA ALA A 795 -4.33 -10.33 0.62
C ALA A 795 -3.19 -9.44 1.15
N THR A 796 -2.70 -9.78 2.33
CA THR A 796 -1.48 -9.21 2.96
C THR A 796 -0.76 -10.33 3.71
N LEU A 797 0.53 -10.17 4.01
CA LEU A 797 1.28 -11.11 4.84
C LEU A 797 0.61 -11.39 6.21
N LYS A 798 -0.05 -10.38 6.79
CA LYS A 798 -0.83 -10.56 8.03
C LYS A 798 -2.04 -11.48 7.81
N LYS A 799 -2.73 -11.35 6.67
CA LYS A 799 -3.85 -12.24 6.30
C LYS A 799 -3.38 -13.65 5.98
N VAL A 800 -2.22 -13.82 5.32
CA VAL A 800 -1.61 -15.14 5.09
C VAL A 800 -1.38 -15.84 6.42
N ARG A 801 -0.70 -15.16 7.35
CA ARG A 801 -0.45 -15.66 8.69
C ARG A 801 -1.74 -16.05 9.43
N SER A 802 -2.72 -15.16 9.47
CA SER A 802 -4.00 -15.42 10.16
C SER A 802 -4.77 -16.57 9.51
N SER A 803 -4.82 -16.62 8.17
CA SER A 803 -5.52 -17.67 7.42
C SER A 803 -4.93 -19.03 7.68
N LYS A 804 -3.60 -19.16 7.63
CA LYS A 804 -2.93 -20.43 7.91
C LYS A 804 -3.09 -20.88 9.36
N GLY A 805 -3.06 -19.96 10.33
CA GLY A 805 -3.30 -20.34 11.72
C GLY A 805 -4.74 -20.78 12.00
N VAL A 806 -5.73 -20.21 11.30
CA VAL A 806 -7.12 -20.70 11.32
C VAL A 806 -7.24 -22.03 10.59
N LEU A 807 -6.55 -22.21 9.47
CA LEU A 807 -6.51 -23.47 8.73
C LEU A 807 -5.92 -24.60 9.59
N ILE A 808 -4.79 -24.37 10.26
CA ILE A 808 -4.20 -25.33 11.21
C ILE A 808 -5.20 -25.68 12.32
N TYR A 809 -5.93 -24.69 12.84
CA TYR A 809 -6.97 -24.93 13.84
C TYR A 809 -8.11 -25.82 13.30
N LEU A 810 -8.52 -25.62 12.05
CA LEU A 810 -9.55 -26.43 11.39
C LEU A 810 -9.06 -27.85 11.08
N GLU A 811 -7.89 -27.98 10.44
CA GLU A 811 -7.26 -29.27 10.10
C GLU A 811 -6.96 -30.12 11.34
N SER A 812 -6.64 -29.46 12.46
CA SER A 812 -6.45 -30.11 13.75
C SER A 812 -7.74 -30.30 14.56
N LYS A 813 -8.91 -30.08 13.95
CA LYS A 813 -10.23 -30.31 14.55
C LYS A 813 -10.41 -29.54 15.86
N GLY A 814 -9.91 -28.31 15.88
CA GLY A 814 -10.01 -27.38 17.01
C GLY A 814 -8.90 -27.49 18.05
N ASP A 815 -7.73 -28.05 17.73
CA ASP A 815 -6.58 -28.07 18.64
C ASP A 815 -5.99 -26.66 18.79
N THR A 816 -6.29 -26.06 19.95
CA THR A 816 -5.81 -24.71 20.28
C THR A 816 -4.29 -24.66 20.45
N LEU A 817 -3.64 -25.75 20.90
CA LEU A 817 -2.21 -25.78 21.14
C LEU A 817 -1.44 -25.71 19.82
N LYS A 818 -1.84 -26.48 18.81
CA LYS A 818 -1.23 -26.42 17.47
C LYS A 818 -1.32 -25.03 16.86
N ALA A 819 -2.49 -24.41 16.88
CA ALA A 819 -2.66 -23.03 16.39
C ALA A 819 -1.82 -22.02 17.19
N THR A 820 -1.74 -22.18 18.52
CA THR A 820 -0.95 -21.28 19.38
C THR A 820 0.54 -21.41 19.18
N ASN A 821 1.04 -22.64 18.99
CA ASN A 821 2.43 -22.92 18.68
C ASN A 821 2.83 -22.26 17.37
N TYR A 822 1.97 -22.31 16.35
CA TYR A 822 2.17 -21.62 15.07
C TYR A 822 2.24 -20.09 15.25
N PHE A 823 1.27 -19.47 15.94
CA PHE A 823 1.29 -18.03 16.21
C PHE A 823 2.41 -17.59 17.19
N GLY A 824 2.94 -18.54 17.98
CA GLY A 824 3.85 -18.32 19.09
C GLY A 824 3.26 -17.48 20.22
N ASN A 825 1.93 -17.48 20.39
CA ASN A 825 1.22 -16.69 21.39
C ASN A 825 0.66 -17.60 22.50
N GLN A 826 0.29 -17.02 23.64
CA GLN A 826 -0.47 -17.76 24.66
C GLN A 826 -1.85 -18.16 24.12
N VAL A 827 -2.40 -19.28 24.63
CA VAL A 827 -3.71 -19.84 24.25
C VAL A 827 -4.82 -18.80 24.27
N LYS A 828 -4.94 -18.06 25.37
CA LYS A 828 -5.93 -17.00 25.54
C LYS A 828 -5.83 -15.93 24.44
N THR A 829 -4.62 -15.56 24.04
CA THR A 829 -4.40 -14.55 23.00
C THR A 829 -4.71 -15.08 21.61
N ALA A 830 -4.33 -16.33 21.30
CA ALA A 830 -4.62 -16.93 20.00
C ALA A 830 -6.14 -17.07 19.77
N LEU A 831 -6.85 -17.60 20.76
CA LEU A 831 -8.30 -17.74 20.73
C LEU A 831 -9.00 -16.39 20.63
N LYS A 832 -8.62 -15.41 21.45
CA LYS A 832 -9.28 -14.09 21.47
C LYS A 832 -9.01 -13.26 20.22
N SER A 833 -7.84 -13.39 19.60
CA SER A 833 -7.42 -12.44 18.54
C SER A 833 -7.45 -13.01 17.13
N TYR A 834 -7.29 -14.32 16.97
CA TYR A 834 -7.07 -14.94 15.66
C TYR A 834 -8.18 -15.92 15.28
N ILE A 835 -8.62 -16.77 16.21
CA ILE A 835 -9.67 -17.77 15.96
C ILE A 835 -11.06 -17.12 16.10
N PRO A 836 -11.90 -17.09 15.06
CA PRO A 836 -13.27 -16.56 15.18
C PRO A 836 -14.10 -17.36 16.18
N LYS A 837 -14.83 -16.66 17.06
CA LYS A 837 -15.65 -17.29 18.10
C LYS A 837 -16.70 -18.26 17.52
N TYR A 838 -17.38 -17.84 16.46
CA TYR A 838 -18.37 -18.67 15.77
C TYR A 838 -17.77 -20.01 15.29
N LEU A 839 -16.58 -19.96 14.68
CA LEU A 839 -15.90 -21.16 14.20
C LEU A 839 -15.54 -22.12 15.35
N SER A 840 -15.06 -21.58 16.47
CA SER A 840 -14.79 -22.39 17.67
C SER A 840 -16.06 -23.06 18.20
N GLU A 841 -17.18 -22.32 18.24
CA GLU A 841 -18.46 -22.86 18.70
C GLU A 841 -18.99 -23.97 17.78
N LEU A 842 -18.90 -23.78 16.47
CA LEU A 842 -19.30 -24.79 15.49
C LEU A 842 -18.52 -26.10 15.66
N ILE A 843 -17.19 -26.02 15.81
CA ILE A 843 -16.36 -27.20 16.05
C ILE A 843 -16.79 -27.90 17.35
N TYR A 844 -17.04 -27.16 18.44
CA TYR A 844 -17.54 -27.75 19.68
C TYR A 844 -18.92 -28.40 19.50
N ARG A 845 -19.85 -27.77 18.76
CA ARG A 845 -21.16 -28.37 18.46
C ARG A 845 -21.02 -29.68 17.68
N VAL A 846 -20.12 -29.74 16.71
CA VAL A 846 -19.82 -30.97 15.95
C VAL A 846 -19.28 -32.06 16.88
N LYS A 847 -18.35 -31.72 17.79
CA LYS A 847 -17.83 -32.67 18.79
C LYS A 847 -18.90 -33.19 19.74
N ILE A 848 -19.76 -32.30 20.25
CA ILE A 848 -20.87 -32.68 21.13
C ILE A 848 -21.83 -33.63 20.40
N ARG A 849 -22.20 -33.32 19.15
CA ARG A 849 -23.06 -34.21 18.34
C ARG A 849 -22.42 -35.57 18.09
N ALA A 850 -21.12 -35.60 17.78
CA ALA A 850 -20.39 -36.86 17.62
C ALA A 850 -20.41 -37.71 18.90
N PHE A 851 -20.20 -37.09 20.06
CA PHE A 851 -20.27 -37.75 21.36
C PHE A 851 -21.68 -38.26 21.68
N GLN A 852 -22.71 -37.45 21.43
CA GLN A 852 -24.11 -37.84 21.60
C GLN A 852 -24.49 -39.04 20.72
N ASN A 853 -24.01 -39.08 19.47
CA ASN A 853 -24.24 -40.22 18.58
C ASN A 853 -23.59 -41.50 19.13
N ILE A 854 -22.38 -41.42 19.70
CA ILE A 854 -21.73 -42.58 20.33
C ILE A 854 -22.57 -43.07 21.52
N LEU A 855 -23.01 -42.16 22.41
CA LEU A 855 -23.87 -42.53 23.53
C LEU A 855 -25.18 -43.19 23.07
N LEU A 856 -25.79 -42.67 21.99
CA LEU A 856 -26.97 -43.27 21.39
C LEU A 856 -26.70 -44.70 20.92
N TYR A 857 -25.61 -44.92 20.16
CA TYR A 857 -25.25 -46.27 19.72
C TYR A 857 -24.91 -47.20 20.88
N MET A 858 -24.25 -46.71 21.93
CA MET A 858 -23.98 -47.49 23.14
C MET A 858 -25.27 -47.88 23.87
N SER A 859 -26.23 -46.96 24.01
CA SER A 859 -27.53 -47.26 24.64
C SER A 859 -28.36 -48.28 23.86
N LEU A 860 -28.11 -48.40 22.56
CA LEU A 860 -28.79 -49.34 21.69
C LEU A 860 -28.07 -50.70 21.58
N SER A 861 -26.90 -50.85 22.19
CA SER A 861 -26.07 -52.06 22.06
C SER A 861 -26.66 -53.31 22.73
N GLU A 862 -27.58 -53.14 23.68
CA GLU A 862 -28.29 -54.24 24.36
C GLU A 862 -29.56 -54.69 23.63
N HIS A 863 -29.94 -54.04 22.52
CA HIS A 863 -31.14 -54.38 21.76
C HIS A 863 -30.79 -55.17 20.49
N ASP A 864 -31.38 -56.36 20.33
CA ASP A 864 -31.16 -57.26 19.18
C ASP A 864 -31.61 -56.66 17.83
N SER A 865 -32.49 -55.66 17.84
CA SER A 865 -33.06 -54.97 16.67
C SER A 865 -32.68 -53.49 16.60
N SER A 866 -31.44 -53.15 16.96
CA SER A 866 -30.98 -51.77 17.13
C SER A 866 -31.02 -50.91 15.86
N PHE A 867 -30.96 -51.53 14.67
CA PHE A 867 -31.08 -50.82 13.38
C PHE A 867 -32.54 -50.50 13.01
N ASP A 868 -33.50 -51.34 13.40
CA ASP A 868 -34.93 -51.10 13.19
C ASP A 868 -35.43 -49.91 14.04
N ILE A 869 -34.92 -49.78 15.28
CA ILE A 869 -35.24 -48.66 16.18
C ILE A 869 -34.82 -47.31 15.58
N LEU A 870 -33.71 -47.29 14.85
CA LEU A 870 -33.20 -46.08 14.19
C LEU A 870 -33.78 -45.87 12.78
N ASN A 871 -34.64 -46.78 12.33
CA ASN A 871 -35.20 -46.80 10.98
C ASN A 871 -34.08 -46.73 9.90
N LEU A 872 -33.01 -47.50 10.11
CA LEU A 872 -31.85 -47.60 9.23
C LEU A 872 -31.74 -49.01 8.68
N THR A 873 -31.22 -49.14 7.45
CA THR A 873 -30.78 -50.44 6.96
C THR A 873 -29.59 -50.93 7.77
N LYS A 874 -29.41 -52.25 7.85
CA LYS A 874 -28.27 -52.86 8.56
C LYS A 874 -26.93 -52.34 8.03
N GLU A 875 -26.77 -52.17 6.71
CA GLU A 875 -25.54 -51.60 6.15
C GLU A 875 -25.35 -50.13 6.57
N SER A 876 -26.42 -49.31 6.52
CA SER A 876 -26.35 -47.91 6.93
C SER A 876 -26.07 -47.75 8.43
N TYR A 877 -26.59 -48.65 9.25
CA TYR A 877 -26.32 -48.66 10.69
C TYR A 877 -24.85 -48.98 10.96
N ILE A 878 -24.32 -50.06 10.37
CA ILE A 878 -22.91 -50.44 10.50
C ILE A 878 -22.00 -49.32 10.00
N ALA A 879 -22.27 -48.73 8.84
CA ALA A 879 -21.49 -47.63 8.29
C ALA A 879 -21.46 -46.41 9.21
N ARG A 880 -22.61 -46.02 9.79
CA ARG A 880 -22.68 -44.88 10.73
C ARG A 880 -22.04 -45.18 12.08
N LEU A 881 -22.11 -46.42 12.54
CA LEU A 881 -21.50 -46.87 13.78
C LEU A 881 -19.97 -46.90 13.63
N GLU A 882 -19.46 -47.47 12.53
CA GLU A 882 -18.06 -47.36 12.16
C GLU A 882 -17.61 -45.90 12.06
N GLN A 883 -18.39 -45.04 11.41
CA GLN A 883 -18.07 -43.62 11.28
C GLN A 883 -18.03 -42.90 12.63
N ALA A 884 -18.94 -43.23 13.55
CA ALA A 884 -18.98 -42.64 14.88
C ALA A 884 -17.75 -43.03 15.72
N PHE A 885 -17.34 -44.30 15.68
CA PHE A 885 -16.18 -44.80 16.44
C PHE A 885 -14.83 -44.62 15.73
N LYS A 886 -14.81 -44.38 14.41
CA LYS A 886 -13.63 -43.93 13.65
C LYS A 886 -13.48 -42.40 13.62
N ASN A 887 -14.35 -41.64 14.31
CA ASN A 887 -14.39 -40.19 14.19
C ASN A 887 -13.16 -39.50 14.84
N PRO A 888 -12.24 -38.90 14.05
CA PRO A 888 -11.08 -38.23 14.62
C PRO A 888 -11.42 -36.89 15.32
N ASP A 889 -12.64 -36.37 15.18
CA ASP A 889 -13.12 -35.14 15.84
C ASP A 889 -13.25 -35.28 17.37
N MET A 890 -13.39 -36.51 17.86
CA MET A 890 -13.43 -36.87 19.28
C MET A 890 -12.05 -36.81 19.97
N GLY A 891 -10.98 -36.54 19.22
CA GLY A 891 -9.58 -36.61 19.67
C GLY A 891 -9.33 -36.17 21.12
N GLY A 892 -8.52 -36.95 21.84
CA GLY A 892 -8.20 -36.74 23.24
C GLY A 892 -7.91 -38.08 23.95
N PRO A 893 -7.38 -38.06 25.18
CA PRO A 893 -6.95 -39.26 25.91
C PRO A 893 -8.04 -40.33 26.05
N LEU A 894 -9.32 -39.91 26.10
CA LEU A 894 -10.48 -40.79 26.22
C LEU A 894 -10.76 -41.54 24.91
N PHE A 895 -10.79 -40.85 23.77
CA PHE A 895 -11.00 -41.49 22.46
C PHE A 895 -9.86 -42.43 22.11
N SER A 896 -8.60 -42.05 22.38
CA SER A 896 -7.44 -42.94 22.21
C SER A 896 -7.50 -44.20 23.08
N LYS A 897 -8.20 -44.16 24.22
CA LYS A 897 -8.47 -45.35 25.05
C LYS A 897 -9.64 -46.18 24.54
N LEU A 898 -10.61 -45.55 23.88
CA LEU A 898 -11.78 -46.21 23.28
C LEU A 898 -11.47 -46.87 21.92
N THR A 899 -10.52 -46.34 21.16
CA THR A 899 -10.08 -46.87 19.86
C THR A 899 -8.92 -47.85 19.97
N ILE A 900 -8.62 -48.40 21.14
CA ILE A 900 -7.66 -49.51 21.25
C ILE A 900 -8.28 -50.71 20.55
N GLN A 901 -8.08 -50.80 19.24
CA GLN A 901 -8.12 -52.06 18.54
C GLN A 901 -6.96 -52.89 19.08
N SER A 902 -7.28 -54.11 19.48
CA SER A 902 -6.36 -55.21 19.67
C SER A 902 -5.63 -55.50 18.35
N THR A 903 -4.74 -54.60 17.90
CA THR A 903 -3.70 -54.99 16.98
C THR A 903 -2.70 -55.82 17.76
N MET A 904 -2.98 -57.12 17.76
CA MET A 904 -1.96 -58.17 17.66
C MET A 904 -1.17 -57.99 16.35
N SER A 905 -0.60 -56.80 16.12
CA SER A 905 0.62 -56.71 15.34
C SER A 905 1.73 -57.17 16.28
N LYS A 906 2.63 -58.01 15.79
CA LYS A 906 3.91 -58.30 16.43
C LYS A 906 4.72 -57.00 16.54
N GLU A 907 4.31 -56.10 17.43
CA GLU A 907 5.16 -55.05 17.95
C GLU A 907 6.09 -55.75 18.93
N THR A 908 7.37 -55.77 18.55
CA THR A 908 8.48 -55.84 19.51
C THR A 908 8.09 -55.06 20.74
N SER A 909 7.92 -55.76 21.87
CA SER A 909 7.57 -55.17 23.16
C SER A 909 8.38 -53.88 23.36
N PRO A 910 7.73 -52.73 23.63
CA PRO A 910 8.44 -51.47 23.78
C PRO A 910 9.54 -51.64 24.82
N THR A 911 10.78 -51.44 24.40
CA THR A 911 11.95 -51.59 25.27
C THR A 911 12.07 -50.33 26.10
N TYR A 912 11.88 -50.47 27.41
CA TYR A 912 11.94 -49.34 28.34
C TYR A 912 13.35 -49.26 28.95
N PHE A 913 13.98 -48.10 28.80
CA PHE A 913 15.23 -47.80 29.50
C PHE A 913 14.93 -47.03 30.79
N CYS A 914 15.25 -47.65 31.93
CA CYS A 914 15.10 -46.99 33.23
C CYS A 914 16.18 -45.93 33.40
N LEU A 915 15.77 -44.66 33.37
CA LEU A 915 16.67 -43.52 33.32
C LEU A 915 17.26 -43.19 34.70
N SER A 916 18.51 -43.58 34.92
CA SER A 916 19.30 -43.22 36.10
C SER A 916 20.75 -42.91 35.70
N HIS A 917 21.50 -42.22 36.56
CA HIS A 917 22.91 -41.93 36.30
C HIS A 917 23.74 -43.22 36.14
N GLU A 918 23.47 -44.21 36.99
CA GLU A 918 24.13 -45.53 36.99
C GLU A 918 23.82 -46.34 35.73
N ASN A 919 22.55 -46.34 35.29
CA ASN A 919 22.14 -47.07 34.10
C ASN A 919 22.73 -46.45 32.82
N ILE A 920 22.92 -45.14 32.78
CA ILE A 920 23.60 -44.46 31.66
C ILE A 920 25.09 -44.85 31.62
N ILE A 921 25.75 -44.99 32.77
CA ILE A 921 27.13 -45.49 32.85
C ILE A 921 27.20 -46.94 32.34
N LEU A 922 26.28 -47.80 32.79
CA LEU A 922 26.17 -49.18 32.34
C LEU A 922 25.96 -49.28 30.83
N ALA A 923 25.03 -48.51 30.27
CA ALA A 923 24.81 -48.46 28.82
C ALA A 923 26.07 -48.01 28.06
N LEU A 924 26.77 -46.96 28.54
CA LEU A 924 28.01 -46.50 27.93
C LEU A 924 29.16 -47.51 28.02
N LYS A 925 29.26 -48.31 29.10
CA LYS A 925 30.22 -49.42 29.20
C LYS A 925 29.85 -50.54 28.23
N TYR A 926 28.58 -50.92 28.20
CA TYR A 926 28.09 -52.01 27.36
C TYR A 926 28.24 -51.71 25.87
N ILE A 927 28.12 -50.45 25.44
CA ILE A 927 28.42 -50.06 24.04
C ILE A 927 29.89 -50.36 23.68
N LYS A 928 30.82 -50.19 24.62
CA LYS A 928 32.25 -50.40 24.36
C LYS A 928 32.67 -51.86 24.48
N GLU A 929 32.12 -52.58 25.46
CA GLU A 929 32.63 -53.88 25.91
C GLU A 929 31.62 -55.02 25.75
N GLY A 930 30.38 -54.72 25.36
CA GLY A 930 29.29 -55.69 25.23
C GLY A 930 29.43 -56.60 24.01
N THR A 931 28.94 -57.82 24.17
CA THR A 931 29.00 -58.90 23.17
C THR A 931 27.68 -59.15 22.43
N ASP A 932 26.56 -58.62 22.92
CA ASP A 932 25.25 -58.71 22.27
C ASP A 932 25.00 -57.49 21.36
N ASP A 933 24.97 -57.73 20.05
CA ASP A 933 24.81 -56.69 19.03
C ASP A 933 23.45 -55.97 19.10
N GLN A 934 22.38 -56.67 19.50
CA GLN A 934 21.05 -56.08 19.62
C GLN A 934 20.98 -55.17 20.84
N LEU A 935 21.48 -55.63 21.99
CA LEU A 935 21.50 -54.82 23.21
C LEU A 935 22.46 -53.63 23.08
N LYS A 936 23.54 -53.78 22.31
CA LYS A 936 24.46 -52.69 21.97
C LYS A 936 23.78 -51.62 21.12
N ALA A 937 23.04 -52.01 20.08
CA ALA A 937 22.25 -51.09 19.27
C ALA A 937 21.17 -50.37 20.10
N ASP A 938 20.50 -51.08 21.01
CA ASP A 938 19.50 -50.50 21.91
C ASP A 938 20.14 -49.48 22.88
N CYS A 939 21.33 -49.79 23.41
CA CYS A 939 22.09 -48.85 24.24
C CYS A 939 22.52 -47.61 23.44
N GLU A 940 23.01 -47.77 22.21
CA GLU A 940 23.36 -46.65 21.33
C GLU A 940 22.15 -45.74 21.04
N ASP A 941 20.98 -46.34 20.79
CA ASP A 941 19.73 -45.61 20.58
C ASP A 941 19.30 -44.82 21.82
N VAL A 942 19.44 -45.42 23.01
CA VAL A 942 19.19 -44.75 24.30
C VAL A 942 20.13 -43.55 24.47
N ILE A 943 21.43 -43.71 24.23
CA ILE A 943 22.41 -42.61 24.36
C ILE A 943 22.14 -41.50 23.34
N ARG A 944 21.79 -41.86 22.10
CA ARG A 944 21.38 -40.90 21.06
C ARG A 944 20.16 -40.11 21.51
N LYS A 945 19.10 -40.77 21.98
CA LYS A 945 17.87 -40.13 22.50
C LYS A 945 18.16 -39.22 23.72
N LEU A 946 19.05 -39.63 24.63
CA LEU A 946 19.50 -38.81 25.75
C LEU A 946 20.25 -37.55 25.28
N SER A 947 21.07 -37.68 24.23
CA SER A 947 21.82 -36.56 23.65
C SER A 947 20.94 -35.54 22.94
N GLU A 948 19.78 -35.97 22.42
CA GLU A 948 18.77 -35.14 21.79
C GLU A 948 17.77 -34.53 22.80
N GLY A 949 17.75 -35.05 24.03
CA GLY A 949 16.81 -34.69 25.10
C GLY A 949 17.00 -33.31 25.75
N SER A 950 16.30 -33.08 26.87
CA SER A 950 16.34 -31.82 27.62
C SER A 950 17.74 -31.53 28.21
N THR A 951 17.99 -30.28 28.60
CA THR A 951 19.26 -29.86 29.21
C THR A 951 19.67 -30.73 30.41
N HIS A 952 18.69 -31.16 31.22
CA HIS A 952 18.91 -32.03 32.36
C HIS A 952 19.44 -33.43 31.95
N LEU A 953 18.87 -34.03 30.91
CA LEU A 953 19.29 -35.33 30.39
C LEU A 953 20.70 -35.27 29.79
N LYS A 954 21.01 -34.21 29.05
CA LYS A 954 22.36 -33.98 28.52
C LYS A 954 23.39 -33.80 29.63
N GLU A 955 23.03 -33.12 30.71
CA GLU A 955 23.90 -32.95 31.88
C GLU A 955 24.15 -34.28 32.62
N MET A 956 23.12 -35.10 32.79
CA MET A 956 23.26 -36.47 33.35
C MET A 956 24.17 -37.34 32.48
N LEU A 957 24.00 -37.31 31.16
CA LEU A 957 24.85 -38.02 30.21
C LEU A 957 26.31 -37.51 30.30
N ARG A 958 26.52 -36.20 30.40
CA ARG A 958 27.86 -35.60 30.55
C ARG A 958 28.54 -36.01 31.85
N LYS A 959 27.79 -36.07 32.96
CA LYS A 959 28.29 -36.55 34.26
C LYS A 959 28.66 -38.03 34.17
N ALA A 960 27.81 -38.85 33.56
CA ALA A 960 28.08 -40.29 33.38
C ALA A 960 29.32 -40.53 32.51
N HIS A 961 29.48 -39.75 31.45
CA HIS A 961 30.66 -39.84 30.57
C HIS A 961 31.95 -39.38 31.25
N LYS A 962 31.88 -38.42 32.19
CA LYS A 962 33.01 -38.02 33.04
C LYS A 962 33.38 -39.11 34.06
N ALA A 963 32.39 -39.76 34.65
CA ALA A 963 32.59 -40.86 35.59
C ALA A 963 33.19 -42.14 34.96
N LEU A 964 33.24 -42.21 33.62
CA LEU A 964 33.90 -43.29 32.87
C LEU A 964 35.32 -42.94 32.42
N LYS A 965 35.73 -41.67 32.56
CA LYS A 965 37.07 -41.18 32.20
C LYS A 965 37.97 -40.91 33.40
N GLY A 966 37.41 -40.90 34.61
CA GLY A 966 38.13 -41.05 35.87
C GLY A 966 38.00 -42.49 36.33
#